data_AF-A0A2M7XDI0-F1
#
_entry.id   AF-A0A2M7XDI0-F1
#
_cell.length_a   1.000
_cell.length_b   1.000
_cell.length_c   1.000
_cell.angle_alpha   90.00
_cell.angle_beta   90.00
_cell.angle_gamma   90.00
#
_symmetry.space_group_name_H-M   'P 1'
#
loop_
_entity.id
_entity.type
_entity.pdbx_description
1 polymer ?
#
loop_
_entity_poly.entity_id
_entity_poly.type
_entity_poly.pdbx_seq_one_letter_code
_entity_poly.pdbx_strand_id
1 'polypeptide(L)'
;MVEDLTQIEAVDKFLHDPVIYEYLDNIVEKYQLEPAREDELLDLTDAIFDRTIKIAEMPGLLEQSFGLTPRVAIALARDVVGYRLLPLENYLPHISKQIIAWGGSLDDYPKFKVGRETATIEIVINRVSAKNGVHLPEYLNKRLAHLAKTYLEKDRAKEPTITLMMRPSNIGGLGLSEVASNNILRELELELVELEEFNDELDVPEVVKTMQETYSKKILDEQVKQEEAQSEIEAETLAQAEETELLIPADLPVQSSTHIDNLDVFNRAELEELITTLEAEDEVVTLDLAETVVNVDDQTVTREELESWVKQLETEALNEDLMGENELIAGAEAEDLTAHNLPVVTGTHELAREVPVISGHVVNGIKHVGAYSRQLTHFNGRAVKEDLTAHNMPVLSVSRAMADQVPVISGTFLEKHEEEDLKEAAEKNRKANIKLSKTDKETTQAKVNELLQKLIPVFRKKRLNQQVFKEVAQSHVKGLREPLSTEILLRDKYKFSNTEVEEIMQVLESARELANGVHTPLKDRLPSDRPATTDKSVELMAKERELLNKRHATLTNKVSDAPIEPISLAQVSAARTKEEELLLQEKSIDAEKLKQAEIASKPKKAVTKLSMASAPPDNTTGGKFTDVKFQKRLLGPVEEIASLSAVEFRRLSSDPNEAVHKLLDKLELLEKIAYTERIKGVKAWRFSPVNKLYILMTEEALAHGLSVAEVAARRRNAGEDSLSPKEVNAIVKLNKAIKF
;
A
#
# COMPACT_ATOMS: atom_id res chain seq x y z
N MET A 1 -3.68 -21.34 -19.06
CA MET A 1 -2.47 -22.09 -18.64
C MET A 1 -2.32 -21.87 -17.15
N VAL A 2 -2.12 -22.92 -16.34
CA VAL A 2 -1.82 -22.70 -14.92
C VAL A 2 -0.39 -22.16 -14.87
N GLU A 3 -0.23 -20.87 -14.54
CA GLU A 3 1.10 -20.31 -14.26
C GLU A 3 1.73 -21.17 -13.17
N ASP A 4 2.93 -21.67 -13.44
CA ASP A 4 3.77 -22.33 -12.45
C ASP A 4 4.01 -21.32 -11.32
N LEU A 5 3.31 -21.54 -10.20
CA LEU A 5 3.27 -20.60 -9.10
C LEU A 5 4.66 -20.42 -8.46
N THR A 6 5.60 -21.34 -8.70
CA THR A 6 6.98 -21.25 -8.20
C THR A 6 7.77 -20.16 -8.94
N GLN A 7 7.34 -19.79 -10.16
CA GLN A 7 7.97 -18.71 -10.92
C GLN A 7 7.61 -17.32 -10.39
N ILE A 8 6.62 -17.23 -9.50
CA ILE A 8 6.24 -15.97 -8.86
C ILE A 8 7.26 -15.67 -7.76
N GLU A 9 8.11 -14.67 -8.00
CA GLU A 9 9.22 -14.28 -7.11
C GLU A 9 8.78 -14.09 -5.64
N ALA A 10 7.57 -13.56 -5.40
CA ALA A 10 7.04 -13.38 -4.05
C ALA A 10 6.73 -14.71 -3.35
N VAL A 11 6.26 -15.71 -4.10
CA VAL A 11 5.97 -17.05 -3.58
C VAL A 11 7.25 -17.84 -3.39
N ASP A 12 8.15 -17.80 -4.37
CA ASP A 12 9.47 -18.44 -4.30
C ASP A 12 10.26 -17.97 -3.07
N LYS A 13 10.36 -16.64 -2.87
CA LYS A 13 11.03 -16.07 -1.69
C LYS A 13 10.41 -16.51 -0.38
N PHE A 14 9.09 -16.71 -0.36
CA PHE A 14 8.38 -17.14 0.83
C PHE A 14 8.61 -18.63 1.11
N LEU A 15 8.55 -19.49 0.09
CA LEU A 15 8.78 -20.92 0.23
C LEU A 15 10.23 -21.21 0.68
N HIS A 16 11.19 -20.38 0.27
CA HIS A 16 12.59 -20.46 0.68
C HIS A 16 12.94 -19.62 1.94
N ASP A 17 11.94 -19.04 2.61
CA ASP A 17 12.20 -18.27 3.84
C ASP A 17 12.64 -19.23 4.97
N PRO A 18 13.79 -18.98 5.65
CA PRO A 18 14.25 -19.79 6.77
C PRO A 18 13.21 -20.04 7.85
N VAL A 19 12.29 -19.08 8.07
CA VAL A 19 11.23 -19.19 9.07
C VAL A 19 10.26 -20.34 8.77
N ILE A 20 10.05 -20.67 7.49
CA ILE A 20 9.18 -21.78 7.09
C ILE A 20 9.81 -23.13 7.46
N TYR A 21 11.11 -23.28 7.27
CA TYR A 21 11.85 -24.46 7.73
C TYR A 21 11.82 -24.59 9.26
N GLU A 22 11.97 -23.49 10.00
CA GLU A 22 11.81 -23.52 11.46
C GLU A 22 10.41 -24.01 11.88
N TYR A 23 9.35 -23.66 11.15
CA TYR A 23 8.01 -24.20 11.44
C TYR A 23 7.89 -25.69 11.14
N LEU A 24 8.50 -26.18 10.06
CA LEU A 24 8.51 -27.60 9.72
C LEU A 24 9.30 -28.42 10.74
N ASP A 25 10.47 -27.96 11.17
CA ASP A 25 11.24 -28.56 12.26
C ASP A 25 10.38 -28.73 13.52
N ASN A 26 9.67 -27.68 13.93
CA ASN A 26 8.78 -27.70 15.09
C ASN A 26 7.61 -28.68 14.91
N ILE A 27 7.10 -28.83 13.69
CA ILE A 27 6.04 -29.80 13.38
C ILE A 27 6.59 -31.22 13.46
N VAL A 28 7.75 -31.50 12.84
CA VAL A 28 8.42 -32.81 12.89
C VAL A 28 8.67 -33.23 14.34
N GLU A 29 9.17 -32.33 15.19
CA GLU A 29 9.37 -32.60 16.62
C GLU A 29 8.04 -32.85 17.35
N LYS A 30 7.03 -32.00 17.13
CA LYS A 30 5.71 -32.09 17.78
C LYS A 30 5.01 -33.42 17.52
N TYR A 31 5.14 -33.96 16.31
CA TYR A 31 4.52 -35.22 15.90
C TYR A 31 5.44 -36.44 16.01
N GLN A 32 6.66 -36.27 16.55
CA GLN A 32 7.66 -37.33 16.71
C GLN A 32 7.99 -38.04 15.39
N LEU A 33 8.05 -37.27 14.30
CA LEU A 33 8.48 -37.78 13.00
C LEU A 33 10.00 -37.90 12.97
N GLU A 34 10.51 -38.82 12.14
CA GLU A 34 11.95 -38.93 11.91
C GLU A 34 12.44 -37.68 11.15
N PRO A 35 13.50 -36.98 11.59
CA PRO A 35 13.97 -35.75 10.95
C PRO A 35 14.31 -35.90 9.46
N ALA A 36 14.73 -37.10 9.04
CA ALA A 36 15.03 -37.40 7.64
C ALA A 36 13.81 -37.36 6.71
N ARG A 37 12.60 -37.26 7.26
CA ARG A 37 11.34 -37.26 6.51
C ARG A 37 10.70 -35.89 6.37
N GLU A 38 11.42 -34.83 6.75
CA GLU A 38 10.99 -33.46 6.48
C GLU A 38 10.83 -33.23 4.97
N ASP A 39 11.76 -33.74 4.15
CA ASP A 39 11.73 -33.63 2.70
C ASP A 39 10.44 -34.20 2.08
N GLU A 40 9.93 -35.31 2.62
CA GLU A 40 8.65 -35.89 2.16
C GLU A 40 7.44 -34.98 2.45
N LEU A 41 7.50 -34.18 3.52
CA LEU A 41 6.46 -33.17 3.80
C LEU A 41 6.56 -32.00 2.82
N LEU A 42 7.78 -31.59 2.47
CA LEU A 42 8.04 -30.58 1.46
C LEU A 42 7.48 -31.03 0.10
N ASP A 43 7.87 -32.22 -0.35
CA ASP A 43 7.42 -32.82 -1.61
C ASP A 43 5.89 -32.88 -1.70
N LEU A 44 5.22 -33.23 -0.61
CA LEU A 44 3.77 -33.33 -0.58
C LEU A 44 3.10 -31.95 -0.64
N THR A 45 3.69 -30.94 -0.01
CA THR A 45 3.19 -29.56 -0.14
C THR A 45 3.44 -28.96 -1.51
N ASP A 46 4.56 -29.31 -2.15
CA ASP A 46 4.90 -28.87 -3.50
C ASP A 46 3.99 -29.57 -4.52
N ALA A 47 3.65 -30.85 -4.32
CA ALA A 47 2.66 -31.56 -5.12
C ALA A 47 1.25 -30.93 -5.04
N ILE A 48 0.83 -30.42 -3.87
CA ILE A 48 -0.43 -29.66 -3.73
C ILE A 48 -0.32 -28.31 -4.44
N PHE A 49 0.84 -27.67 -4.35
CA PHE A 49 1.11 -26.39 -4.97
C PHE A 49 1.06 -26.48 -6.51
N ASP A 50 1.61 -27.56 -7.07
CA ASP A 50 1.56 -27.92 -8.49
C ASP A 50 0.18 -28.46 -8.92
N ARG A 51 -0.77 -28.55 -7.99
CA ARG A 51 -2.14 -29.09 -8.19
C ARG A 51 -2.17 -30.54 -8.65
N THR A 52 -1.08 -31.28 -8.47
CA THR A 52 -1.04 -32.73 -8.76
C THR A 52 -1.84 -33.52 -7.72
N ILE A 53 -1.97 -32.98 -6.51
CA ILE A 53 -2.71 -33.58 -5.40
C ILE A 53 -3.74 -32.57 -4.88
N LYS A 54 -4.96 -33.04 -4.60
CA LYS A 54 -5.98 -32.20 -3.95
C LYS A 54 -5.64 -32.04 -2.48
N ILE A 55 -5.77 -30.82 -1.95
CA ILE A 55 -5.49 -30.54 -0.54
C ILE A 55 -6.26 -31.43 0.43
N ALA A 56 -7.50 -31.84 0.08
CA ALA A 56 -8.33 -32.72 0.89
C ALA A 56 -7.77 -34.16 1.06
N GLU A 57 -6.91 -34.61 0.15
CA GLU A 57 -6.32 -35.96 0.13
C GLU A 57 -5.07 -36.06 1.01
N MET A 58 -4.48 -34.92 1.40
CA MET A 58 -3.25 -34.84 2.19
C MET A 58 -3.27 -35.70 3.48
N PRO A 59 -4.34 -35.70 4.32
CA PRO A 59 -4.37 -36.55 5.50
C PRO A 59 -4.27 -38.06 5.17
N GLY A 60 -4.89 -38.51 4.09
CA GLY A 60 -4.85 -39.92 3.68
C GLY A 60 -3.46 -40.34 3.21
N LEU A 61 -2.78 -39.46 2.46
CA LEU A 61 -1.40 -39.68 2.02
C LEU A 61 -0.42 -39.67 3.19
N LEU A 62 -0.63 -38.81 4.18
CA LEU A 62 0.19 -38.78 5.40
C LEU A 62 -0.03 -40.03 6.26
N GLU A 63 -1.26 -40.53 6.38
CA GLU A 63 -1.56 -41.81 7.03
C GLU A 63 -0.81 -42.96 6.35
N GLN A 64 -0.90 -43.05 5.03
CA GLN A 64 -0.27 -44.13 4.26
C GLN A 64 1.26 -44.06 4.30
N SER A 65 1.83 -42.87 4.09
CA SER A 65 3.28 -42.70 3.96
C SER A 65 3.97 -42.77 5.32
N PHE A 66 3.38 -42.18 6.36
CA PHE A 66 4.00 -42.07 7.68
C PHE A 66 3.51 -43.13 8.68
N GLY A 67 2.54 -43.97 8.33
CA GLY A 67 1.98 -44.97 9.23
C GLY A 67 1.27 -44.36 10.43
N LEU A 68 0.72 -43.15 10.26
CA LEU A 68 0.08 -42.39 11.33
C LEU A 68 -1.38 -42.82 11.49
N THR A 69 -1.92 -42.68 12.70
CA THR A 69 -3.38 -42.84 12.88
C THR A 69 -4.12 -41.71 12.16
N PRO A 70 -5.35 -41.93 11.65
CA PRO A 70 -6.10 -40.91 10.89
C PRO A 70 -6.22 -39.57 11.62
N ARG A 71 -6.42 -39.62 12.95
CA ARG A 71 -6.52 -38.40 13.79
C ARG A 71 -5.22 -37.61 13.83
N VAL A 72 -4.08 -38.30 13.90
CA VAL A 72 -2.75 -37.66 13.91
C VAL A 72 -2.41 -37.13 12.51
N ALA A 73 -2.74 -37.88 11.45
CA ALA A 73 -2.55 -37.46 10.07
C ALA A 73 -3.35 -36.19 9.73
N ILE A 74 -4.61 -36.08 10.16
CA ILE A 74 -5.42 -34.86 10.01
C ILE A 74 -4.78 -33.69 10.76
N ALA A 75 -4.33 -33.90 12.00
CA ALA A 75 -3.70 -32.85 12.79
C ALA A 75 -2.38 -32.38 12.16
N LEU A 76 -1.57 -33.30 11.63
CA LEU A 76 -0.33 -33.01 10.93
C LEU A 76 -0.59 -32.26 9.62
N ALA A 77 -1.52 -32.75 8.78
CA ALA A 77 -1.92 -32.08 7.53
C ALA A 77 -2.33 -30.63 7.80
N ARG A 78 -3.20 -30.44 8.79
CA ARG A 78 -3.69 -29.12 9.19
C ARG A 78 -2.56 -28.18 9.61
N ASP A 79 -1.59 -28.66 10.39
CA ASP A 79 -0.48 -27.83 10.84
C ASP A 79 0.49 -27.51 9.69
N VAL A 80 0.87 -28.49 8.85
CA VAL A 80 1.73 -28.26 7.68
C VAL A 80 1.10 -27.27 6.71
N VAL A 81 -0.17 -27.46 6.36
CA VAL A 81 -0.94 -26.54 5.51
C VAL A 81 -1.08 -25.17 6.16
N GLY A 82 -1.35 -25.11 7.45
CA GLY A 82 -1.53 -23.86 8.18
C GLY A 82 -0.28 -22.99 8.27
N TYR A 83 0.90 -23.59 8.44
CA TYR A 83 2.15 -22.82 8.49
C TYR A 83 2.72 -22.50 7.10
N ARG A 84 2.63 -23.42 6.13
CA ARG A 84 3.25 -23.26 4.81
C ARG A 84 2.29 -22.72 3.75
N LEU A 85 1.09 -23.29 3.62
CA LEU A 85 0.20 -22.97 2.50
C LEU A 85 -0.79 -21.84 2.81
N LEU A 86 -1.23 -21.67 4.06
CA LEU A 86 -2.20 -20.62 4.42
C LEU A 86 -1.71 -19.19 4.10
N PRO A 87 -0.43 -18.82 4.31
CA PRO A 87 0.06 -17.52 3.85
C PRO A 87 -0.05 -17.33 2.33
N LEU A 88 -0.12 -18.41 1.56
CA LEU A 88 -0.26 -18.44 0.10
C LEU A 88 -1.71 -18.55 -0.37
N GLU A 89 -2.71 -18.39 0.52
CA GLU A 89 -4.13 -18.52 0.19
C GLU A 89 -4.60 -17.64 -0.98
N ASN A 90 -3.93 -16.52 -1.25
CA ASN A 90 -4.25 -15.66 -2.39
C ASN A 90 -3.92 -16.31 -3.75
N TYR A 91 -3.07 -17.34 -3.76
CA TYR A 91 -2.66 -18.11 -4.93
C TYR A 91 -3.30 -19.50 -4.95
N LEU A 92 -3.56 -20.06 -3.77
CA LEU A 92 -4.21 -21.35 -3.57
C LEU A 92 -5.55 -21.15 -2.85
N PRO A 93 -6.68 -21.06 -3.57
CA PRO A 93 -7.97 -20.82 -2.96
C PRO A 93 -8.38 -21.97 -2.02
N HIS A 94 -9.31 -21.69 -1.11
CA HIS A 94 -9.95 -22.65 -0.20
C HIS A 94 -9.09 -23.26 0.91
N ILE A 95 -7.82 -22.88 1.06
CA ILE A 95 -6.98 -23.40 2.15
C ILE A 95 -7.61 -23.17 3.53
N SER A 96 -8.10 -21.97 3.83
CA SER A 96 -8.75 -21.70 5.11
C SER A 96 -9.98 -22.58 5.34
N LYS A 97 -10.79 -22.82 4.30
CA LYS A 97 -11.97 -23.69 4.38
C LYS A 97 -11.56 -25.12 4.72
N GLN A 98 -10.49 -25.62 4.10
CA GLN A 98 -9.98 -26.96 4.33
C GLN A 98 -9.42 -27.13 5.75
N ILE A 99 -8.66 -26.15 6.26
CA ILE A 99 -8.17 -26.15 7.64
C ILE A 99 -9.34 -26.23 8.64
N ILE A 100 -10.41 -25.46 8.40
CA ILE A 100 -11.62 -25.50 9.23
C ILE A 100 -12.33 -26.85 9.12
N ALA A 101 -12.42 -27.43 7.92
CA ALA A 101 -13.01 -28.75 7.70
C ALA A 101 -12.26 -29.86 8.46
N TRP A 102 -10.94 -29.70 8.65
CA TRP A 102 -10.11 -30.56 9.50
C TRP A 102 -10.18 -30.23 11.00
N GLY A 103 -11.08 -29.33 11.41
CA GLY A 103 -11.26 -28.93 12.81
C GLY A 103 -10.17 -28.00 13.35
N GLY A 104 -9.50 -27.25 12.47
CA GLY A 104 -8.51 -26.23 12.81
C GLY A 104 -9.07 -24.86 13.11
N SER A 105 -8.29 -24.04 13.81
CA SER A 105 -8.54 -22.61 13.99
C SER A 105 -7.52 -21.79 13.19
N LEU A 106 -7.99 -20.81 12.42
CA LEU A 106 -7.09 -19.93 11.64
C LEU A 106 -6.22 -19.03 12.53
N ASP A 107 -6.63 -18.80 13.78
CA ASP A 107 -5.85 -18.00 14.74
C ASP A 107 -4.59 -18.71 15.26
N ASP A 108 -4.48 -20.02 15.04
CA ASP A 108 -3.32 -20.82 15.46
C ASP A 108 -2.12 -20.67 14.51
N TYR A 109 -2.32 -20.03 13.36
CA TYR A 109 -1.35 -19.94 12.26
C TYR A 109 -0.90 -18.50 11.99
N PRO A 110 0.23 -18.30 11.26
CA PRO A 110 0.71 -16.97 10.91
C PRO A 110 -0.37 -16.14 10.18
N LYS A 111 -0.63 -14.94 10.69
CA LYS A 111 -1.59 -14.00 10.08
C LYS A 111 -1.03 -13.29 8.83
N PHE A 112 0.26 -13.47 8.57
CA PHE A 112 0.91 -12.95 7.39
C PHE A 112 0.39 -13.68 6.16
N LYS A 113 -0.04 -12.92 5.15
CA LYS A 113 -0.36 -13.45 3.83
C LYS A 113 0.66 -12.90 2.86
N VAL A 114 1.23 -13.77 2.03
CA VAL A 114 1.99 -13.35 0.86
C VAL A 114 0.99 -12.61 -0.02
N GLY A 115 1.20 -11.30 -0.10
CA GLY A 115 0.37 -10.45 -0.92
C GLY A 115 0.51 -10.93 -2.35
N ARG A 116 -0.60 -11.29 -2.99
CA ARG A 116 -0.63 -11.24 -4.44
C ARG A 116 -0.27 -9.80 -4.77
N GLU A 117 0.78 -9.57 -5.54
CA GLU A 117 0.94 -8.26 -6.15
C GLU A 117 -0.38 -7.99 -6.85
N THR A 118 -1.20 -7.11 -6.26
CA THR A 118 -2.48 -6.74 -6.85
C THR A 118 -2.10 -6.28 -8.23
N ALA A 119 -2.44 -7.08 -9.26
CA ALA A 119 -2.06 -6.79 -10.62
C ALA A 119 -2.71 -5.44 -10.92
N THR A 120 -1.95 -4.37 -10.75
CA THR A 120 -2.47 -3.07 -11.06
C THR A 120 -2.70 -3.11 -12.56
N ILE A 121 -3.75 -2.44 -13.02
CA ILE A 121 -4.04 -2.33 -14.45
C ILE A 121 -2.76 -1.92 -15.21
N GLU A 122 -1.88 -1.16 -14.58
CA GLU A 122 -0.56 -0.77 -15.09
C GLU A 122 0.41 -1.95 -15.30
N ILE A 123 0.49 -2.92 -14.38
CA ILE A 123 1.34 -4.11 -14.51
C ILE A 123 0.83 -5.02 -15.64
N VAL A 124 -0.49 -5.29 -15.64
CA VAL A 124 -1.19 -6.04 -16.69
C VAL A 124 -0.89 -5.40 -18.05
N ILE A 125 -1.02 -4.09 -18.16
CA ILE A 125 -0.77 -3.38 -19.42
C ILE A 125 0.68 -3.40 -19.84
N ASN A 126 1.63 -3.26 -18.91
CA ASN A 126 3.04 -3.36 -19.25
C ASN A 126 3.38 -4.78 -19.76
N ARG A 127 2.80 -5.81 -19.15
CA ARG A 127 2.95 -7.21 -19.57
C ARG A 127 2.35 -7.45 -20.95
N VAL A 128 1.09 -7.06 -21.16
CA VAL A 128 0.41 -7.16 -22.46
C VAL A 128 1.14 -6.36 -23.54
N SER A 129 1.62 -5.15 -23.22
CA SER A 129 2.39 -4.33 -24.17
C SER A 129 3.71 -5.00 -24.55
N ALA A 130 4.44 -5.57 -23.58
CA ALA A 130 5.68 -6.31 -23.83
C ALA A 130 5.44 -7.57 -24.68
N LYS A 131 4.39 -8.34 -24.39
CA LYS A 131 3.97 -9.53 -25.18
C LYS A 131 3.67 -9.17 -26.63
N ASN A 132 3.15 -7.97 -26.88
CA ASN A 132 2.86 -7.47 -28.22
C ASN A 132 4.03 -6.71 -28.87
N GLY A 133 5.22 -6.69 -28.27
CA GLY A 133 6.39 -5.97 -28.80
C GLY A 133 6.24 -4.44 -28.79
N VAL A 134 5.29 -3.91 -28.01
CA VAL A 134 4.98 -2.48 -27.94
C VAL A 134 5.76 -1.85 -26.78
N HIS A 135 6.87 -1.18 -27.13
CA HIS A 135 7.65 -0.40 -26.17
C HIS A 135 7.25 1.08 -26.23
N LEU A 136 6.46 1.51 -25.24
CA LEU A 136 6.05 2.91 -25.07
C LEU A 136 6.86 3.60 -23.97
N PRO A 137 7.18 4.90 -24.11
CA PRO A 137 7.68 5.73 -23.02
C PRO A 137 6.74 5.74 -21.81
N GLU A 138 7.26 5.93 -20.60
CA GLU A 138 6.50 5.87 -19.34
C GLU A 138 5.23 6.74 -19.35
N TYR A 139 5.31 7.95 -19.94
CA TYR A 139 4.16 8.86 -20.02
C TYR A 139 3.07 8.37 -20.99
N LEU A 140 3.42 7.60 -22.04
CA LEU A 140 2.47 6.95 -22.93
C LEU A 140 1.91 5.67 -22.31
N ASN A 141 2.69 4.93 -21.52
CA ASN A 141 2.17 3.80 -20.74
C ASN A 141 1.08 4.24 -19.77
N LYS A 142 1.25 5.37 -19.07
CA LYS A 142 0.20 5.93 -18.21
C LYS A 142 -1.07 6.29 -18.99
N ARG A 143 -0.94 6.74 -20.24
CA ARG A 143 -2.07 7.04 -21.12
C ARG A 143 -2.75 5.76 -21.61
N LEU A 144 -1.97 4.76 -22.01
CA LEU A 144 -2.46 3.43 -22.36
C LEU A 144 -3.22 2.81 -21.18
N ALA A 145 -2.66 2.94 -19.97
CA ALA A 145 -3.31 2.53 -18.72
C ALA A 145 -4.67 3.19 -18.51
N HIS A 146 -4.77 4.49 -18.75
CA HIS A 146 -6.05 5.18 -18.67
C HIS A 146 -7.04 4.72 -19.74
N LEU A 147 -6.62 4.54 -21.00
CA LEU A 147 -7.48 4.10 -22.09
C LEU A 147 -8.03 2.69 -21.84
N ALA A 148 -7.13 1.75 -21.50
CA ALA A 148 -7.48 0.39 -21.15
C ALA A 148 -8.41 0.35 -19.93
N LYS A 149 -8.14 1.15 -18.89
CA LYS A 149 -9.03 1.24 -17.74
C LYS A 149 -10.45 1.68 -18.15
N THR A 150 -10.59 2.76 -18.91
CA THR A 150 -11.91 3.23 -19.37
C THR A 150 -12.61 2.24 -20.29
N TYR A 151 -11.84 1.42 -21.01
CA TYR A 151 -12.36 0.34 -21.84
C TYR A 151 -12.90 -0.82 -21.00
N LEU A 152 -12.10 -1.32 -20.05
CA LEU A 152 -12.45 -2.41 -19.15
C LEU A 152 -13.62 -2.04 -18.22
N GLU A 153 -13.72 -0.78 -17.79
CA GLU A 153 -14.86 -0.24 -17.04
C GLU A 153 -16.15 -0.12 -17.89
N LYS A 154 -16.08 -0.42 -19.20
CA LYS A 154 -17.16 -0.27 -20.19
C LYS A 154 -17.67 1.18 -20.36
N ASP A 155 -16.90 2.16 -19.90
CA ASP A 155 -17.17 3.59 -20.13
C ASP A 155 -16.93 3.99 -21.59
N ARG A 156 -16.17 3.17 -22.34
CA ARG A 156 -15.90 3.38 -23.76
C ARG A 156 -15.98 2.07 -24.54
N ALA A 157 -16.61 2.13 -25.72
CA ALA A 157 -16.62 1.03 -26.68
C ALA A 157 -15.22 0.75 -27.27
N LYS A 158 -15.07 -0.38 -27.96
CA LYS A 158 -13.80 -0.88 -28.51
C LYS A 158 -13.26 0.01 -29.63
N GLU A 159 -14.10 0.36 -30.61
CA GLU A 159 -13.73 1.11 -31.80
C GLU A 159 -13.26 2.55 -31.48
N PRO A 160 -13.95 3.30 -30.59
CA PRO A 160 -13.45 4.60 -30.13
C PRO A 160 -12.13 4.50 -29.36
N THR A 161 -11.90 3.40 -28.63
CA THR A 161 -10.65 3.16 -27.89
C THR A 161 -9.50 2.90 -28.86
N ILE A 162 -9.69 2.03 -29.85
CA ILE A 162 -8.73 1.78 -30.94
C ILE A 162 -8.40 3.08 -31.67
N THR A 163 -9.42 3.85 -32.03
CA THR A 163 -9.24 5.15 -32.70
C THR A 163 -8.36 6.09 -31.88
N LEU A 164 -8.48 6.10 -30.55
CA LEU A 164 -7.66 6.92 -29.66
C LEU A 164 -6.22 6.39 -29.52
N MET A 165 -6.03 5.07 -29.50
CA MET A 165 -4.72 4.44 -29.49
C MET A 165 -3.94 4.73 -30.79
N MET A 166 -4.63 4.72 -31.94
CA MET A 166 -4.05 5.01 -33.25
C MET A 166 -3.66 6.48 -33.48
N ARG A 167 -4.30 7.41 -32.77
CA ARG A 167 -4.00 8.84 -32.94
C ARG A 167 -2.52 9.13 -32.67
N PRO A 168 -1.89 10.04 -33.43
CA PRO A 168 -0.53 10.48 -33.16
C PRO A 168 -0.33 10.97 -31.71
N SER A 169 0.85 10.70 -31.15
CA SER A 169 1.18 11.01 -29.76
C SER A 169 1.10 12.51 -29.44
N ASN A 170 1.31 13.38 -30.43
CA ASN A 170 1.24 14.84 -30.32
C ASN A 170 -0.19 15.40 -30.18
N ILE A 171 -1.22 14.67 -30.61
CA ILE A 171 -2.64 15.06 -30.47
C ILE A 171 -3.36 14.26 -29.38
N GLY A 172 -2.61 13.64 -28.47
CA GLY A 172 -3.19 12.92 -27.33
C GLY A 172 -3.46 11.43 -27.57
N GLY A 173 -3.01 10.83 -28.67
CA GLY A 173 -3.08 9.38 -28.87
C GLY A 173 -1.82 8.63 -28.43
N LEU A 174 -1.65 7.39 -28.89
CA LEU A 174 -0.47 6.56 -28.61
C LEU A 174 0.41 6.32 -29.86
N GLY A 175 -0.10 6.56 -31.07
CA GLY A 175 0.59 6.29 -32.32
C GLY A 175 0.76 4.80 -32.61
N LEU A 176 -0.12 3.96 -32.07
CA LEU A 176 -0.09 2.51 -32.30
C LEU A 176 -0.71 2.17 -33.66
N SER A 177 -0.28 1.05 -34.25
CA SER A 177 -0.99 0.49 -35.42
C SER A 177 -2.36 -0.04 -34.99
N GLU A 178 -3.27 -0.16 -35.95
CA GLU A 178 -4.60 -0.75 -35.72
C GLU A 178 -4.50 -2.19 -35.21
N VAL A 179 -3.61 -2.98 -35.81
CA VAL A 179 -3.35 -4.38 -35.41
C VAL A 179 -2.81 -4.44 -33.98
N ALA A 180 -1.83 -3.61 -33.62
CA ALA A 180 -1.29 -3.57 -32.26
C ALA A 180 -2.36 -3.14 -31.24
N SER A 181 -3.19 -2.16 -31.60
CA SER A 181 -4.29 -1.68 -30.74
C SER A 181 -5.32 -2.78 -30.48
N ASN A 182 -5.72 -3.51 -31.54
CA ASN A 182 -6.63 -4.64 -31.43
C ASN A 182 -6.05 -5.78 -30.59
N ASN A 183 -4.80 -6.14 -30.82
CA ASN A 183 -4.15 -7.22 -30.06
C ASN A 183 -4.02 -6.87 -28.59
N ILE A 184 -3.64 -5.63 -28.25
CA ILE A 184 -3.59 -5.18 -26.85
C ILE A 184 -4.97 -5.27 -26.19
N LEU A 185 -6.04 -4.78 -26.83
CA LEU A 185 -7.38 -4.85 -26.23
C LEU A 185 -7.88 -6.29 -26.09
N ARG A 186 -7.62 -7.16 -27.08
CA ARG A 186 -7.97 -8.58 -27.03
C ARG A 186 -7.25 -9.30 -25.89
N GLU A 187 -5.94 -9.09 -25.76
CA GLU A 187 -5.14 -9.70 -24.69
C GLU A 187 -5.55 -9.17 -23.31
N LEU A 188 -5.93 -7.90 -23.20
CA LEU A 188 -6.49 -7.34 -21.97
C LEU A 188 -7.84 -7.97 -21.59
N GLU A 189 -8.71 -8.26 -22.57
CA GLU A 189 -9.96 -8.98 -22.32
C GLU A 189 -9.70 -10.40 -21.82
N LEU A 190 -8.74 -11.11 -22.43
CA LEU A 190 -8.36 -12.46 -22.01
C LEU A 190 -7.79 -12.49 -20.59
N GLU A 191 -6.84 -11.59 -20.26
CA GLU A 191 -6.30 -11.50 -18.90
C GLU A 191 -7.37 -11.09 -17.88
N LEU A 192 -8.38 -10.29 -18.28
CA LEU A 192 -9.48 -9.94 -17.40
C LEU A 192 -10.37 -11.15 -17.09
N VAL A 193 -10.69 -11.98 -18.10
CA VAL A 193 -11.46 -13.21 -17.90
C VAL A 193 -10.73 -14.15 -16.96
N GLU A 194 -9.42 -14.32 -17.11
CA GLU A 194 -8.62 -15.14 -16.19
C GLU A 194 -8.63 -14.59 -14.75
N LEU A 195 -8.64 -13.25 -14.59
CA LEU A 195 -8.78 -12.61 -13.27
C LEU A 195 -10.20 -12.73 -12.69
N GLU A 196 -11.23 -12.75 -13.54
CA GLU A 196 -12.63 -12.93 -13.14
C GLU A 196 -12.93 -14.39 -12.76
N GLU A 197 -12.47 -15.37 -13.54
CA GLU A 197 -12.60 -16.80 -13.22
C GLU A 197 -11.95 -17.14 -11.88
N PHE A 198 -10.78 -16.53 -11.60
CA PHE A 198 -10.12 -16.70 -10.31
C PHE A 198 -10.91 -16.07 -9.15
N ASN A 199 -11.66 -14.99 -9.41
CA ASN A 199 -12.53 -14.38 -8.40
C ASN A 199 -13.85 -15.14 -8.23
N ASP A 200 -14.39 -15.76 -9.28
CA ASP A 200 -15.63 -16.53 -9.19
C ASP A 200 -15.43 -17.86 -8.42
N GLU A 201 -14.21 -18.40 -8.41
CA GLU A 201 -13.85 -19.52 -7.53
C GLU A 201 -13.77 -19.09 -6.05
N LEU A 202 -13.59 -17.80 -5.75
CA LEU A 202 -13.58 -17.22 -4.41
C LEU A 202 -14.99 -16.87 -3.89
N ASP A 203 -15.92 -17.84 -3.91
CA ASP A 203 -17.24 -17.83 -3.21
C ASP A 203 -17.83 -16.42 -2.98
N VAL A 204 -17.98 -15.69 -4.08
CA VAL A 204 -18.55 -14.34 -4.09
C VAL A 204 -20.08 -14.47 -3.95
N PRO A 205 -20.76 -13.59 -3.20
CA PRO A 205 -22.19 -13.73 -2.93
C PRO A 205 -23.02 -13.91 -4.21
N GLU A 206 -24.01 -14.80 -4.16
CA GLU A 206 -25.02 -15.20 -5.18
C GLU A 206 -25.62 -14.05 -6.03
N VAL A 207 -25.51 -12.81 -5.54
CA VAL A 207 -25.90 -11.56 -6.21
C VAL A 207 -25.03 -11.23 -7.44
N VAL A 208 -23.75 -11.61 -7.47
CA VAL A 208 -22.87 -11.38 -8.64
C VAL A 208 -23.17 -12.39 -9.76
N LYS A 209 -23.42 -13.65 -9.37
CA LYS A 209 -23.75 -14.76 -10.27
C LYS A 209 -25.01 -14.50 -11.10
N THR A 210 -26.07 -13.98 -10.46
CA THR A 210 -27.33 -13.62 -11.15
C THR A 210 -27.17 -12.42 -12.10
N MET A 211 -26.28 -11.47 -11.79
CA MET A 211 -25.95 -10.40 -12.72
C MET A 211 -25.20 -10.94 -13.93
N GLN A 212 -24.18 -11.78 -13.72
CA GLN A 212 -23.39 -12.42 -14.79
C GLN A 212 -24.27 -13.27 -15.72
N GLU A 213 -25.17 -14.10 -15.19
CA GLU A 213 -26.11 -14.90 -16.02
C GLU A 213 -27.03 -14.01 -16.88
N THR A 214 -27.44 -12.87 -16.35
CA THR A 214 -28.24 -11.89 -17.09
C THR A 214 -27.42 -11.20 -18.19
N TYR A 215 -26.09 -11.09 -18.01
CA TYR A 215 -25.17 -10.50 -18.99
C TYR A 215 -24.75 -11.49 -20.09
N SER A 216 -24.45 -12.74 -19.74
CA SER A 216 -24.13 -13.78 -20.73
C SER A 216 -25.30 -14.03 -21.68
N LYS A 217 -26.54 -13.96 -21.17
CA LYS A 217 -27.73 -14.00 -22.03
C LYS A 217 -27.82 -12.83 -23.00
N LYS A 218 -27.50 -11.61 -22.57
CA LYS A 218 -27.55 -10.44 -23.45
C LYS A 218 -26.52 -10.50 -24.58
N ILE A 219 -25.31 -10.99 -24.31
CA ILE A 219 -24.27 -11.14 -25.32
C ILE A 219 -24.69 -12.21 -26.35
N LEU A 220 -25.24 -13.33 -25.88
CA LEU A 220 -25.75 -14.38 -26.75
C LEU A 220 -26.91 -13.88 -27.62
N ASP A 221 -27.86 -13.14 -27.05
CA ASP A 221 -28.98 -12.54 -27.78
C ASP A 221 -28.52 -11.51 -28.83
N GLU A 222 -27.39 -10.83 -28.60
CA GLU A 222 -26.82 -9.86 -29.52
C GLU A 222 -26.03 -10.53 -30.66
N GLN A 223 -25.33 -11.65 -30.38
CA GLN A 223 -24.69 -12.49 -31.40
C GLN A 223 -25.72 -13.13 -32.33
N VAL A 224 -26.81 -13.68 -31.79
CA VAL A 224 -27.89 -14.26 -32.60
C VAL A 224 -28.50 -13.21 -33.53
N LYS A 225 -28.70 -11.97 -33.05
CA LYS A 225 -29.18 -10.88 -33.92
C LYS A 225 -28.21 -10.50 -35.03
N GLN A 226 -26.90 -10.59 -34.79
CA GLN A 226 -25.89 -10.32 -35.80
C GLN A 226 -25.86 -11.42 -36.87
N GLU A 227 -25.98 -12.69 -36.47
CA GLU A 227 -26.08 -13.82 -37.39
C GLU A 227 -27.38 -13.76 -38.22
N GLU A 228 -28.51 -13.43 -37.60
CA GLU A 228 -29.78 -13.22 -38.31
C GLU A 228 -29.64 -12.11 -39.37
N ALA A 229 -29.05 -10.97 -39.01
CA ALA A 229 -28.82 -9.86 -39.94
C ALA A 229 -27.85 -10.23 -41.08
N GLN A 230 -26.80 -11.02 -40.80
CA GLN A 230 -25.90 -11.53 -41.83
C GLN A 230 -26.62 -12.49 -42.79
N SER A 231 -27.46 -13.39 -42.27
CA SER A 231 -28.24 -14.31 -43.09
C SER A 231 -29.25 -13.60 -43.99
N GLU A 232 -29.82 -12.47 -43.54
CA GLU A 232 -30.74 -11.64 -44.34
C GLU A 232 -30.00 -10.94 -45.48
N ILE A 233 -28.80 -10.42 -45.23
CA ILE A 233 -27.93 -9.84 -46.27
C ILE A 233 -27.52 -10.90 -47.29
N GLU A 234 -27.11 -12.08 -46.85
CA GLU A 234 -26.75 -13.18 -47.75
C GLU A 234 -27.94 -13.58 -48.63
N ALA A 235 -29.14 -13.71 -48.06
CA ALA A 235 -30.35 -14.01 -48.82
C ALA A 235 -30.68 -12.92 -49.85
N GLU A 236 -30.53 -11.63 -49.49
CA GLU A 236 -30.75 -10.52 -50.41
C GLU A 236 -29.72 -10.50 -51.55
N THR A 237 -28.45 -10.79 -51.27
CA THR A 237 -27.41 -10.90 -52.31
C THR A 237 -27.64 -12.07 -53.25
N LEU A 238 -28.15 -13.20 -52.74
CA LEU A 238 -28.51 -14.35 -53.58
C LEU A 238 -29.68 -14.03 -54.50
N ALA A 239 -30.70 -13.32 -54.00
CA ALA A 239 -31.84 -12.88 -54.80
C ALA A 239 -31.43 -11.90 -55.90
N GLN A 240 -30.51 -10.96 -55.62
CA GLN A 240 -29.96 -10.04 -56.62
C GLN A 240 -29.09 -10.76 -57.67
N ALA A 241 -28.38 -11.82 -57.28
CA ALA A 241 -27.62 -12.67 -58.22
C ALA A 241 -28.56 -13.44 -59.16
N GLU A 242 -29.68 -13.97 -58.65
CA GLU A 242 -30.67 -14.70 -59.44
C GLU A 242 -31.43 -13.78 -60.41
N GLU A 243 -31.70 -12.52 -60.02
CA GLU A 243 -32.32 -11.52 -60.89
C GLU A 243 -31.37 -11.02 -62.00
N THR A 244 -30.06 -11.04 -61.76
CA THR A 244 -29.05 -10.67 -62.78
C THR A 244 -28.75 -11.79 -63.76
N GLU A 245 -28.96 -13.07 -63.39
CA GLU A 245 -28.79 -14.21 -64.29
C GLU A 245 -29.90 -14.30 -65.37
N LEU A 246 -31.05 -13.67 -65.14
CA LEU A 246 -32.18 -13.59 -66.10
C LEU A 246 -32.04 -12.51 -67.19
N LEU A 247 -30.97 -11.72 -67.18
CA LEU A 247 -30.74 -10.62 -68.13
C LEU A 247 -29.61 -10.88 -69.13
N ILE A 248 -29.23 -12.14 -69.37
CA ILE A 248 -28.37 -12.49 -70.50
C ILE A 248 -29.24 -12.70 -71.75
N PRO A 249 -29.27 -11.76 -72.72
CA PRO A 249 -30.00 -11.98 -73.97
C PRO A 249 -29.35 -13.11 -74.78
N ALA A 250 -30.15 -14.13 -75.10
CA ALA A 250 -29.73 -15.35 -75.81
C ALA A 250 -29.36 -15.15 -77.30
N ASP A 251 -29.19 -13.92 -77.78
CA ASP A 251 -28.87 -13.63 -79.17
C ASP A 251 -27.74 -12.59 -79.25
N LEU A 252 -26.50 -13.08 -79.21
CA LEU A 252 -25.36 -12.36 -79.79
C LEU A 252 -24.74 -13.23 -80.90
N PRO A 253 -24.61 -12.68 -82.13
CA PRO A 253 -24.10 -13.42 -83.27
C PRO A 253 -22.61 -13.69 -83.13
N VAL A 254 -22.25 -14.94 -83.38
CA VAL A 254 -20.87 -15.41 -83.56
C VAL A 254 -20.22 -14.58 -84.68
N GLN A 255 -19.40 -13.60 -84.30
CA GLN A 255 -18.43 -12.99 -85.20
C GLN A 255 -17.06 -13.61 -84.95
N SER A 256 -16.66 -14.44 -85.92
CA SER A 256 -15.29 -14.83 -86.16
C SER A 256 -14.42 -13.57 -86.32
N SER A 257 -13.58 -13.28 -85.34
CA SER A 257 -12.45 -12.38 -85.54
C SER A 257 -11.16 -13.08 -85.08
N THR A 258 -10.36 -13.39 -86.09
CA THR A 258 -8.95 -13.74 -86.04
C THR A 258 -8.15 -12.48 -85.71
N HIS A 259 -7.54 -12.42 -84.53
CA HIS A 259 -6.38 -11.60 -84.11
C HIS A 259 -6.50 -11.23 -82.63
N ILE A 260 -5.92 -12.03 -81.74
CA ILE A 260 -4.98 -11.59 -80.70
C ILE A 260 -4.04 -12.77 -80.47
N ASP A 261 -2.98 -12.85 -81.27
CA ASP A 261 -1.71 -13.42 -80.82
C ASP A 261 -1.00 -12.31 -80.04
N ASN A 262 -0.39 -12.68 -78.91
CA ASN A 262 0.34 -11.87 -77.92
C ASN A 262 -0.46 -11.42 -76.69
N LEU A 263 -0.58 -12.32 -75.71
CA LEU A 263 -0.10 -12.07 -74.34
C LEU A 263 0.06 -13.42 -73.62
N ASP A 264 1.03 -14.20 -74.11
CA ASP A 264 1.73 -15.19 -73.30
C ASP A 264 2.81 -14.44 -72.47
N VAL A 265 3.22 -15.07 -71.37
CA VAL A 265 4.31 -14.69 -70.45
C VAL A 265 3.91 -13.76 -69.28
N PHE A 266 3.27 -14.35 -68.27
CA PHE A 266 3.69 -14.12 -66.89
C PHE A 266 4.18 -15.45 -66.31
N ASN A 267 5.45 -15.47 -65.94
CA ASN A 267 6.26 -16.64 -65.63
C ASN A 267 5.72 -17.39 -64.40
N ARG A 268 5.18 -18.59 -64.61
CA ARG A 268 4.97 -19.58 -63.53
C ARG A 268 6.28 -19.96 -62.83
N ALA A 269 7.42 -19.79 -63.52
CA ALA A 269 8.76 -19.99 -62.96
C ALA A 269 9.16 -18.93 -61.92
N GLU A 270 8.70 -17.67 -62.05
CA GLU A 270 9.00 -16.62 -61.06
C GLU A 270 8.19 -16.81 -59.77
N LEU A 271 7.02 -17.46 -59.87
CA LEU A 271 6.17 -17.77 -58.73
C LEU A 271 6.69 -18.98 -57.94
N GLU A 272 7.29 -19.97 -58.61
CA GLU A 272 7.94 -21.11 -57.96
C GLU A 272 9.31 -20.73 -57.36
N GLU A 273 10.03 -19.76 -57.95
CA GLU A 273 11.26 -19.20 -57.39
C GLU A 273 11.00 -18.39 -56.11
N LEU A 274 9.86 -17.67 -56.04
CA LEU A 274 9.47 -16.92 -54.84
C LEU A 274 9.06 -17.81 -53.66
N ILE A 275 8.42 -18.95 -53.95
CA ILE A 275 8.02 -19.93 -52.93
C ILE A 275 9.27 -20.67 -52.39
N THR A 276 10.24 -21.00 -53.26
CA THR A 276 11.50 -21.62 -52.83
C THR A 276 12.43 -20.67 -52.06
N THR A 277 12.38 -19.36 -52.30
CA THR A 277 13.12 -18.40 -51.45
C THR A 277 12.49 -18.19 -50.07
N LEU A 278 11.19 -18.40 -49.90
CA LEU A 278 10.51 -18.26 -48.60
C LEU A 278 10.70 -19.50 -47.71
N GLU A 279 10.98 -20.66 -48.29
CA GLU A 279 11.28 -21.90 -47.55
C GLU A 279 12.78 -22.05 -47.21
N ALA A 280 13.65 -21.15 -47.70
CA ALA A 280 15.10 -21.22 -47.53
C ALA A 280 15.66 -20.31 -46.40
N GLU A 281 14.83 -19.56 -45.68
CA GLU A 281 15.28 -18.70 -44.57
C GLU A 281 15.11 -19.30 -43.16
N ASP A 282 14.51 -20.48 -43.03
CA ASP A 282 14.39 -21.20 -41.76
C ASP A 282 15.29 -22.45 -41.72
N GLU A 283 16.61 -22.26 -41.78
CA GLU A 283 17.55 -23.24 -41.22
C GLU A 283 18.93 -22.59 -40.99
N VAL A 284 19.35 -22.48 -39.71
CA VAL A 284 20.65 -22.93 -39.14
C VAL A 284 20.76 -22.36 -37.72
N VAL A 285 20.53 -23.19 -36.69
CA VAL A 285 21.57 -23.56 -35.71
C VAL A 285 21.27 -24.98 -35.23
N THR A 286 21.90 -25.96 -35.86
CA THR A 286 22.14 -27.29 -35.29
C THR A 286 23.59 -27.35 -34.81
N LEU A 287 23.80 -27.81 -33.57
CA LEU A 287 25.04 -28.46 -33.14
C LEU A 287 24.70 -29.58 -32.13
N ASP A 288 25.08 -30.78 -32.55
CA ASP A 288 25.45 -32.02 -31.84
C ASP A 288 24.45 -32.80 -30.94
N LEU A 289 23.83 -33.78 -31.63
CA LEU A 289 23.60 -35.20 -31.27
C LEU A 289 24.39 -35.79 -30.08
N ALA A 290 23.67 -36.56 -29.24
CA ALA A 290 23.91 -38.00 -29.12
C ALA A 290 22.68 -38.77 -28.56
N GLU A 291 22.14 -39.62 -29.44
CA GLU A 291 21.56 -40.97 -29.20
C GLU A 291 20.50 -41.20 -28.12
N THR A 292 19.28 -41.51 -28.56
CA THR A 292 18.66 -42.83 -28.28
C THR A 292 17.54 -43.11 -29.27
N VAL A 293 17.72 -44.17 -30.06
CA VAL A 293 16.79 -44.69 -31.07
C VAL A 293 15.79 -45.62 -30.38
N VAL A 294 14.50 -45.33 -30.47
CA VAL A 294 13.46 -46.37 -30.45
C VAL A 294 12.57 -46.17 -31.68
N ASN A 295 12.71 -47.14 -32.57
CA ASN A 295 11.94 -47.37 -33.77
C ASN A 295 10.48 -47.70 -33.39
N VAL A 296 9.50 -46.97 -33.93
CA VAL A 296 8.12 -47.46 -34.03
C VAL A 296 7.61 -47.13 -35.42
N ASP A 297 7.17 -48.19 -36.10
CA ASP A 297 6.84 -48.23 -37.51
C ASP A 297 5.65 -47.33 -37.90
N ASP A 298 5.77 -46.88 -39.14
CA ASP A 298 4.81 -46.17 -39.96
C ASP A 298 3.53 -47.01 -40.14
N GLN A 299 2.48 -46.70 -39.39
CA GLN A 299 1.12 -47.14 -39.67
C GLN A 299 0.18 -45.94 -39.72
N THR A 300 -0.36 -45.67 -40.92
CA THR A 300 -1.44 -44.72 -41.13
C THR A 300 -2.72 -45.28 -40.48
N VAL A 301 -3.07 -44.74 -39.31
CA VAL A 301 -4.35 -45.03 -38.65
C VAL A 301 -5.47 -44.56 -39.56
N THR A 302 -6.39 -45.46 -39.90
CA THR A 302 -7.51 -45.13 -40.76
C THR A 302 -8.58 -44.38 -39.98
N ARG A 303 -9.34 -43.51 -40.67
CA ARG A 303 -10.44 -42.73 -40.07
C ARG A 303 -11.46 -43.62 -39.33
N GLU A 304 -11.64 -44.85 -39.78
CA GLU A 304 -12.56 -45.82 -39.19
C GLU A 304 -12.07 -46.33 -37.81
N GLU A 305 -10.75 -46.45 -37.61
CA GLU A 305 -10.17 -46.83 -36.31
C GLU A 305 -10.29 -45.69 -35.29
N LEU A 306 -10.10 -44.44 -35.73
CA LEU A 306 -10.36 -43.26 -34.91
C LEU A 306 -11.83 -43.15 -34.50
N GLU A 307 -12.77 -43.38 -35.43
CA GLU A 307 -14.21 -43.37 -35.12
C GLU A 307 -14.61 -44.52 -34.19
N SER A 308 -13.92 -45.66 -34.24
CA SER A 308 -14.11 -46.77 -33.28
C SER A 308 -13.63 -46.42 -31.87
N TRP A 309 -12.48 -45.75 -31.74
CA TRP A 309 -11.95 -45.31 -30.44
C TRP A 309 -12.82 -44.24 -29.80
N VAL A 310 -13.32 -43.28 -30.59
CA VAL A 310 -14.24 -42.25 -30.08
C VAL A 310 -15.53 -42.88 -29.55
N LYS A 311 -16.12 -43.84 -30.27
CA LYS A 311 -17.31 -44.56 -29.79
C LYS A 311 -17.05 -45.36 -28.52
N GLN A 312 -15.86 -45.95 -28.38
CA GLN A 312 -15.51 -46.70 -27.18
C GLN A 312 -15.41 -45.80 -25.95
N LEU A 313 -14.81 -44.61 -26.10
CA LEU A 313 -14.72 -43.60 -25.04
C LEU A 313 -16.10 -43.02 -24.67
N GLU A 314 -16.98 -42.80 -25.65
CA GLU A 314 -18.36 -42.37 -25.38
C GLU A 314 -19.16 -43.42 -24.59
N THR A 315 -18.93 -44.72 -24.83
CA THR A 315 -19.59 -45.79 -24.07
C THR A 315 -19.05 -45.99 -22.67
N GLU A 316 -17.79 -45.64 -22.40
CA GLU A 316 -17.21 -45.67 -21.06
C GLU A 316 -17.71 -44.47 -20.22
N ALA A 317 -17.79 -43.28 -20.82
CA ALA A 317 -18.33 -42.09 -20.15
C ALA A 317 -19.80 -42.23 -19.74
N LEU A 318 -20.62 -42.93 -20.53
CA LEU A 318 -22.04 -43.14 -20.20
C LEU A 318 -22.29 -44.17 -19.08
N ASN A 319 -21.31 -45.02 -18.77
CA ASN A 319 -21.43 -46.05 -17.73
C ASN A 319 -20.99 -45.56 -16.33
N GLU A 320 -20.21 -44.49 -16.22
CA GLU A 320 -19.83 -43.91 -14.93
C GLU A 320 -20.95 -43.06 -14.30
N ASP A 321 -21.82 -42.43 -15.11
CA ASP A 321 -22.90 -41.56 -14.62
C ASP A 321 -24.12 -42.32 -14.03
N LEU A 322 -24.20 -43.65 -14.18
CA LEU A 322 -25.36 -44.45 -13.74
C LEU A 322 -25.17 -45.24 -12.44
N MET A 323 -24.02 -45.12 -11.76
CA MET A 323 -23.71 -45.88 -10.54
C MET A 323 -23.57 -45.02 -9.27
N GLY A 324 -23.91 -43.73 -9.34
CA GLY A 324 -23.51 -42.76 -8.31
C GLY A 324 -24.59 -42.16 -7.42
N GLU A 325 -25.84 -42.64 -7.37
CA GLU A 325 -26.84 -42.02 -6.48
C GLU A 325 -28.01 -42.97 -6.14
N ASN A 326 -27.84 -43.80 -5.11
CA ASN A 326 -28.92 -44.38 -4.32
C ASN A 326 -28.35 -45.19 -3.14
N GLU A 327 -28.18 -44.58 -1.97
CA GLU A 327 -28.46 -45.25 -0.69
C GLU A 327 -28.39 -44.28 0.51
N LEU A 328 -29.43 -44.38 1.37
CA LEU A 328 -29.57 -43.86 2.74
C LEU A 328 -29.82 -42.34 2.84
N ILE A 329 -30.94 -41.86 3.42
CA ILE A 329 -31.37 -42.10 4.81
C ILE A 329 -32.91 -42.00 4.93
N ALA A 330 -33.52 -43.03 5.53
CA ALA A 330 -34.85 -42.98 6.14
C ALA A 330 -34.87 -43.80 7.44
N GLY A 331 -35.35 -43.18 8.53
CA GLY A 331 -35.78 -43.80 9.79
C GLY A 331 -34.67 -43.98 10.86
N ALA A 332 -34.90 -43.88 12.16
CA ALA A 332 -36.09 -43.53 12.95
C ALA A 332 -35.64 -43.29 14.42
N GLU A 333 -36.59 -42.81 15.21
CA GLU A 333 -36.52 -42.27 16.56
C GLU A 333 -36.24 -43.27 17.71
N ALA A 334 -35.84 -42.68 18.85
CA ALA A 334 -36.13 -43.03 20.26
C ALA A 334 -35.51 -44.30 20.88
N GLU A 335 -34.74 -44.13 21.98
CA GLU A 335 -35.23 -44.30 23.35
C GLU A 335 -34.15 -44.02 24.41
N ASP A 336 -34.65 -43.74 25.62
CA ASP A 336 -34.03 -43.22 26.82
C ASP A 336 -33.57 -44.37 27.77
N LEU A 337 -32.86 -44.01 28.86
CA LEU A 337 -32.66 -44.75 30.13
C LEU A 337 -31.34 -45.53 30.42
N THR A 338 -30.64 -44.97 31.43
CA THR A 338 -30.10 -45.61 32.66
C THR A 338 -28.85 -46.51 32.67
N ALA A 339 -27.82 -45.97 33.34
CA ALA A 339 -27.09 -46.50 34.52
C ALA A 339 -26.76 -48.01 34.68
N HIS A 340 -25.47 -48.23 35.00
CA HIS A 340 -24.85 -49.15 35.97
C HIS A 340 -23.89 -50.24 35.46
N ASN A 341 -22.72 -50.22 36.13
CA ASN A 341 -21.86 -51.32 36.58
C ASN A 341 -20.77 -51.92 35.68
N LEU A 342 -19.53 -51.64 36.13
CA LEU A 342 -18.32 -52.46 36.09
C LEU A 342 -18.59 -53.97 36.30
N PRO A 343 -17.69 -54.85 35.82
CA PRO A 343 -16.69 -55.36 36.75
C PRO A 343 -15.26 -55.52 36.19
N VAL A 344 -14.35 -55.43 37.16
CA VAL A 344 -12.94 -55.82 37.18
C VAL A 344 -12.75 -57.30 36.82
N VAL A 345 -11.75 -57.63 36.00
CA VAL A 345 -11.12 -58.95 35.98
C VAL A 345 -9.60 -58.81 35.94
N THR A 346 -8.97 -59.41 36.93
CA THR A 346 -7.54 -59.62 37.17
C THR A 346 -7.04 -60.91 36.51
N GLY A 347 -5.74 -60.96 36.16
CA GLY A 347 -4.97 -62.21 35.97
C GLY A 347 -3.76 -61.97 35.06
N THR A 348 -2.55 -61.70 35.59
CA THR A 348 -1.49 -62.66 35.97
C THR A 348 -1.12 -63.69 34.88
N HIS A 349 0.07 -63.54 34.29
CA HIS A 349 0.98 -64.67 34.06
C HIS A 349 2.44 -64.22 33.93
N GLU A 350 3.28 -64.87 34.74
CA GLU A 350 4.74 -64.85 34.78
C GLU A 350 5.38 -65.65 33.64
N LEU A 351 6.63 -65.31 33.29
CA LEU A 351 7.79 -66.18 32.94
C LEU A 351 8.83 -65.29 32.20
N ALA A 352 9.91 -64.80 32.82
CA ALA A 352 11.17 -65.45 33.23
C ALA A 352 12.25 -65.56 32.12
N ARG A 353 13.49 -65.20 32.53
CA ARG A 353 14.84 -65.27 31.88
C ARG A 353 15.28 -63.99 31.14
N GLU A 354 16.51 -63.48 31.28
CA GLU A 354 17.71 -63.84 32.06
C GLU A 354 18.64 -62.61 32.09
N VAL A 355 19.50 -62.57 33.11
CA VAL A 355 20.42 -61.49 33.53
C VAL A 355 21.87 -61.88 33.16
N PRO A 356 22.81 -60.96 32.87
CA PRO A 356 23.83 -60.50 33.85
C PRO A 356 24.17 -58.99 33.73
N VAL A 357 24.04 -58.15 34.76
CA VAL A 357 24.94 -57.88 35.92
C VAL A 357 26.42 -57.71 35.57
N ILE A 358 26.93 -56.46 35.69
CA ILE A 358 28.12 -56.03 36.48
C ILE A 358 27.86 -54.53 36.85
N SER A 359 27.48 -54.18 38.10
CA SER A 359 28.33 -53.67 39.20
C SER A 359 29.12 -52.38 38.86
N GLY A 360 29.07 -51.25 39.60
CA GLY A 360 28.40 -50.94 40.86
C GLY A 360 28.78 -49.55 41.42
N HIS A 361 28.21 -49.25 42.60
CA HIS A 361 28.61 -48.28 43.66
C HIS A 361 28.54 -46.77 43.34
N VAL A 362 27.53 -46.02 43.80
CA VAL A 362 27.24 -45.49 45.17
C VAL A 362 28.19 -44.35 45.59
N VAL A 363 27.66 -43.12 45.75
CA VAL A 363 27.58 -42.32 47.01
C VAL A 363 27.11 -40.87 46.69
N ASN A 364 26.01 -40.48 47.36
CA ASN A 364 25.59 -39.17 47.89
C ASN A 364 26.06 -37.83 47.26
N GLY A 365 25.07 -37.08 46.75
CA GLY A 365 24.54 -35.81 47.30
C GLY A 365 25.50 -34.67 47.67
N ILE A 366 25.22 -33.46 47.14
CA ILE A 366 25.18 -32.16 47.86
C ILE A 366 24.65 -31.06 46.90
N LYS A 367 23.85 -30.15 47.47
CA LYS A 367 23.29 -28.92 46.88
C LYS A 367 24.36 -27.83 46.70
N HIS A 368 24.27 -27.04 45.62
CA HIS A 368 24.34 -25.56 45.53
C HIS A 368 24.60 -25.14 44.06
N VAL A 369 23.71 -24.37 43.42
CA VAL A 369 23.76 -22.90 43.24
C VAL A 369 25.14 -22.38 42.81
N GLY A 370 25.26 -21.83 41.60
CA GLY A 370 26.41 -21.00 41.22
C GLY A 370 26.54 -20.74 39.73
N ALA A 371 26.35 -19.47 39.36
CA ALA A 371 26.55 -18.87 38.05
C ALA A 371 27.85 -19.28 37.32
N TYR A 372 27.78 -19.38 35.99
CA TYR A 372 28.96 -19.38 35.12
C TYR A 372 28.99 -18.11 34.27
N SER A 373 29.97 -17.25 34.57
CA SER A 373 30.47 -16.19 33.70
C SER A 373 31.94 -16.45 33.41
N ARG A 374 32.31 -16.38 32.12
CA ARG A 374 33.62 -16.00 31.53
C ARG A 374 34.92 -16.63 32.08
N GLN A 375 35.63 -17.33 31.20
CA GLN A 375 37.06 -17.15 30.84
C GLN A 375 37.34 -18.04 29.60
N LEU A 376 37.69 -17.52 28.41
CA LEU A 376 38.95 -16.95 27.88
C LEU A 376 40.11 -17.95 27.65
N THR A 377 40.72 -17.83 26.46
CA THR A 377 42.01 -18.36 25.93
C THR A 377 41.98 -19.82 25.45
N HIS A 378 42.48 -20.21 24.28
CA HIS A 378 43.57 -19.75 23.41
C HIS A 378 43.25 -20.09 21.93
N PHE A 379 43.67 -19.30 20.94
CA PHE A 379 44.26 -19.87 19.72
C PHE A 379 45.13 -18.87 18.95
N ASN A 380 46.17 -19.42 18.33
CA ASN A 380 47.43 -18.81 17.92
C ASN A 380 47.38 -17.80 16.76
N GLY A 381 48.26 -16.81 16.84
CA GLY A 381 48.61 -15.91 15.76
C GLY A 381 49.50 -16.53 14.69
N ARG A 382 49.42 -15.97 13.48
CA ARG A 382 50.47 -16.07 12.46
C ARG A 382 50.60 -14.72 11.78
N ALA A 383 51.78 -14.13 11.93
CA ALA A 383 52.16 -12.83 11.39
C ALA A 383 52.57 -12.95 9.92
N VAL A 384 52.11 -12.00 9.10
CA VAL A 384 52.76 -11.62 7.85
C VAL A 384 53.00 -10.12 7.92
N LYS A 385 54.27 -9.73 7.85
CA LYS A 385 54.75 -8.36 7.73
C LYS A 385 54.72 -8.00 6.25
N GLU A 386 54.18 -6.84 5.91
CA GLU A 386 54.60 -6.13 4.70
C GLU A 386 54.52 -4.61 4.91
N ASP A 387 55.51 -3.94 4.33
CA ASP A 387 56.02 -2.61 4.63
C ASP A 387 55.10 -1.47 4.16
N LEU A 388 54.96 -0.45 5.01
CA LEU A 388 54.33 0.84 4.67
C LEU A 388 55.35 1.96 4.84
N THR A 389 55.83 2.49 3.71
CA THR A 389 56.63 3.71 3.65
C THR A 389 55.76 4.95 3.71
N ALA A 390 56.12 5.83 4.64
CA ALA A 390 55.48 7.09 5.00
C ALA A 390 55.44 8.14 3.88
N HIS A 391 54.35 8.92 3.84
CA HIS A 391 54.34 10.32 3.38
C HIS A 391 53.66 11.20 4.44
N ASN A 392 54.47 12.04 5.08
CA ASN A 392 54.09 13.05 6.06
C ASN A 392 53.42 14.25 5.38
N MET A 393 52.28 14.71 5.91
CA MET A 393 51.85 16.11 5.79
C MET A 393 51.48 16.68 7.17
N PRO A 394 51.86 17.94 7.47
CA PRO A 394 51.70 18.53 8.80
C PRO A 394 50.31 19.15 8.98
N VAL A 395 49.58 18.71 10.00
CA VAL A 395 48.36 19.38 10.48
C VAL A 395 48.74 20.38 11.58
N LEU A 396 48.50 21.67 11.31
CA LEU A 396 48.61 22.75 12.28
C LEU A 396 47.48 22.62 13.32
N SER A 397 47.84 22.31 14.57
CA SER A 397 46.93 22.37 15.72
C SER A 397 46.76 23.82 16.19
N VAL A 398 45.55 24.36 16.11
CA VAL A 398 45.19 25.65 16.74
C VAL A 398 44.75 25.40 18.18
N SER A 399 45.36 26.14 19.09
CA SER A 399 45.26 26.07 20.54
C SER A 399 43.87 26.40 21.07
N ARG A 400 43.47 25.61 22.06
CA ARG A 400 42.27 25.70 22.89
C ARG A 400 42.48 26.75 23.99
N ALA A 401 41.74 27.85 23.96
CA ALA A 401 41.60 28.77 25.09
C ALA A 401 40.31 29.60 24.96
N MET A 402 39.69 29.92 26.12
CA MET A 402 38.56 30.83 26.34
C MET A 402 37.14 30.22 26.23
N ALA A 403 36.67 29.63 27.32
CA ALA A 403 35.25 29.51 27.62
C ALA A 403 35.04 29.62 29.15
N ASP A 404 35.10 30.84 29.64
CA ASP A 404 34.59 31.20 30.98
C ASP A 404 33.79 32.50 30.84
N GLN A 405 32.66 32.55 31.56
CA GLN A 405 31.75 33.68 31.79
C GLN A 405 30.61 33.93 30.77
N VAL A 406 29.48 33.24 30.98
CA VAL A 406 28.15 33.77 30.71
C VAL A 406 27.30 33.60 31.97
N PRO A 407 26.81 34.68 32.62
CA PRO A 407 25.97 34.57 33.81
C PRO A 407 24.52 34.22 33.42
N VAL A 408 24.02 33.11 33.98
CA VAL A 408 22.60 32.73 33.95
C VAL A 408 21.86 33.55 35.02
N ILE A 409 20.97 34.45 34.61
CA ILE A 409 20.17 35.27 35.52
C ILE A 409 18.74 34.72 35.59
N SER A 410 18.38 34.33 36.82
CA SER A 410 17.05 34.38 37.46
C SER A 410 15.93 33.44 36.98
N GLY A 411 15.81 32.31 37.70
CA GLY A 411 14.51 31.70 37.98
C GLY A 411 13.93 32.34 39.26
N THR A 412 12.72 32.87 39.18
CA THR A 412 11.95 33.33 40.33
C THR A 412 11.59 32.14 41.21
N PHE A 413 12.13 32.10 42.43
CA PHE A 413 11.68 31.20 43.49
C PHE A 413 10.24 31.58 43.87
N LEU A 414 9.26 30.76 43.50
CA LEU A 414 7.99 30.71 44.22
C LEU A 414 8.21 29.93 45.51
N GLU A 415 7.66 30.42 46.61
CA GLU A 415 7.68 29.70 47.88
C GLU A 415 6.81 28.45 47.76
N LYS A 416 7.35 27.32 48.25
CA LYS A 416 6.79 25.98 48.08
C LYS A 416 5.33 25.84 48.54
N HIS A 417 4.89 26.69 49.47
CA HIS A 417 3.53 26.72 49.99
C HIS A 417 2.51 27.26 48.96
N GLU A 418 2.89 28.28 48.16
CA GLU A 418 2.00 28.84 47.14
C GLU A 418 1.79 27.86 45.98
N GLU A 419 2.81 27.02 45.69
CA GLU A 419 2.69 25.97 44.67
C GLU A 419 1.76 24.82 45.11
N GLU A 420 1.70 24.53 46.43
CA GLU A 420 0.79 23.52 46.99
C GLU A 420 -0.66 24.02 47.01
N ASP A 421 -0.90 25.27 47.39
CA ASP A 421 -2.24 25.87 47.39
C ASP A 421 -2.84 25.95 45.96
N LEU A 422 -2.01 26.27 44.97
CA LEU A 422 -2.41 26.28 43.56
C LEU A 422 -2.72 24.88 43.02
N LYS A 423 -1.98 23.85 43.47
CA LYS A 423 -2.24 22.45 43.10
C LYS A 423 -3.54 21.96 43.71
N GLU A 424 -3.83 22.27 44.97
CA GLU A 424 -5.06 21.86 45.64
C GLU A 424 -6.29 22.53 45.01
N ALA A 425 -6.21 23.82 44.70
CA ALA A 425 -7.28 24.55 44.01
C ALA A 425 -7.54 23.99 42.59
N ALA A 426 -6.49 23.65 41.84
CA ALA A 426 -6.61 23.04 40.53
C ALA A 426 -7.24 21.64 40.60
N GLU A 427 -6.89 20.84 41.61
CA GLU A 427 -7.43 19.49 41.77
C GLU A 427 -8.91 19.50 42.19
N LYS A 428 -9.30 20.44 43.05
CA LYS A 428 -10.70 20.64 43.46
C LYS A 428 -11.59 21.06 42.28
N ASN A 429 -11.09 21.99 41.44
CA ASN A 429 -11.79 22.40 40.22
C ASN A 429 -11.87 21.26 39.18
N ARG A 430 -10.83 20.44 39.05
CA ARG A 430 -10.83 19.25 38.20
C ARG A 430 -11.88 18.22 38.65
N LYS A 431 -11.97 17.95 39.96
CA LYS A 431 -12.95 17.00 40.51
C LYS A 431 -14.40 17.51 40.37
N ALA A 432 -14.63 18.81 40.51
CA ALA A 432 -15.94 19.42 40.29
C ALA A 432 -16.39 19.36 38.82
N ASN A 433 -15.50 19.71 37.87
CA ASN A 433 -15.80 19.64 36.43
C ASN A 433 -16.03 18.20 35.92
N ILE A 434 -15.31 17.22 36.47
CA ILE A 434 -15.53 15.81 36.10
C ILE A 434 -16.91 15.32 36.55
N LYS A 435 -17.39 15.74 37.73
CA LYS A 435 -18.71 15.33 38.25
C LYS A 435 -19.87 15.94 37.47
N LEU A 436 -19.81 17.24 37.15
CA LEU A 436 -20.83 17.89 36.30
C LEU A 436 -20.87 17.28 34.88
N SER A 437 -19.71 16.94 34.30
CA SER A 437 -19.67 16.39 32.93
C SER A 437 -20.25 14.97 32.78
N LYS A 438 -20.34 14.19 33.86
CA LYS A 438 -20.84 12.81 33.80
C LYS A 438 -22.37 12.75 33.81
N THR A 439 -23.02 13.54 34.66
CA THR A 439 -24.49 13.59 34.76
C THR A 439 -25.15 14.15 33.51
N ASP A 440 -24.51 15.12 32.86
CA ASP A 440 -25.04 15.74 31.64
C ASP A 440 -24.84 14.82 30.42
N LYS A 441 -23.76 14.03 30.39
CA LYS A 441 -23.53 13.04 29.33
C LYS A 441 -24.49 11.86 29.43
N GLU A 442 -24.80 11.39 30.64
CA GLU A 442 -25.74 10.28 30.84
C GLU A 442 -27.18 10.65 30.46
N THR A 443 -27.62 11.86 30.82
CA THR A 443 -28.97 12.34 30.49
C THR A 443 -29.13 12.61 29.00
N THR A 444 -28.12 13.16 28.33
CA THR A 444 -28.12 13.34 26.86
C THR A 444 -28.08 11.99 26.14
N GLN A 445 -27.28 11.03 26.61
CA GLN A 445 -27.22 9.70 26.01
C GLN A 445 -28.53 8.93 26.15
N ALA A 446 -29.25 9.10 27.26
CA ALA A 446 -30.59 8.53 27.45
C ALA A 446 -31.60 9.07 26.45
N LYS A 447 -31.62 10.40 26.21
CA LYS A 447 -32.50 11.03 25.21
C LYS A 447 -32.15 10.62 23.77
N VAL A 448 -30.86 10.48 23.47
CA VAL A 448 -30.40 9.94 22.17
C VAL A 448 -30.90 8.51 21.98
N ASN A 449 -30.78 7.66 23.00
CA ASN A 449 -31.28 6.29 22.93
C ASN A 449 -32.82 6.23 22.77
N GLU A 450 -33.56 7.15 23.40
CA GLU A 450 -35.02 7.26 23.22
C GLU A 450 -35.40 7.61 21.77
N LEU A 451 -34.68 8.55 21.15
CA LEU A 451 -34.89 8.90 19.74
C LEU A 451 -34.52 7.74 18.79
N LEU A 452 -33.47 6.98 19.11
CA LEU A 452 -33.12 5.76 18.36
C LEU A 452 -34.17 4.65 18.50
N GLN A 453 -34.92 4.59 19.60
CA GLN A 453 -36.01 3.62 19.77
C GLN A 453 -37.18 3.91 18.81
N LYS A 454 -37.45 5.19 18.51
CA LYS A 454 -38.50 5.58 17.53
C LYS A 454 -38.22 5.09 16.12
N LEU A 455 -36.95 4.85 15.82
CA LEU A 455 -36.47 4.42 14.52
C LEU A 455 -36.59 2.89 14.31
N ILE A 456 -36.59 2.09 15.38
CA ILE A 456 -36.65 0.60 15.33
C ILE A 456 -37.73 0.02 14.41
N PRO A 457 -38.97 0.53 14.34
CA PRO A 457 -40.01 0.01 13.45
C PRO A 457 -39.61 0.08 11.96
N VAL A 458 -38.97 1.18 11.55
CA VAL A 458 -38.49 1.39 10.18
C VAL A 458 -37.42 0.34 9.84
N PHE A 459 -36.54 0.03 10.80
CA PHE A 459 -35.47 -0.97 10.63
C PHE A 459 -35.97 -2.42 10.65
N ARG A 460 -36.97 -2.75 11.47
CA ARG A 460 -37.57 -4.10 11.51
C ARG A 460 -38.13 -4.50 10.15
N LYS A 461 -38.69 -3.55 9.40
CA LYS A 461 -39.23 -3.79 8.05
C LYS A 461 -38.16 -4.26 7.05
N LYS A 462 -36.89 -3.86 7.24
CA LYS A 462 -35.77 -4.15 6.33
C LYS A 462 -34.84 -5.28 6.82
N ARG A 463 -35.16 -5.96 7.94
CA ARG A 463 -34.34 -7.03 8.56
C ARG A 463 -32.87 -6.65 8.80
N LEU A 464 -32.58 -5.35 9.00
CA LEU A 464 -31.22 -4.88 9.25
C LEU A 464 -30.77 -5.19 10.68
N ASN A 465 -29.48 -5.51 10.84
CA ASN A 465 -28.88 -5.69 12.15
C ASN A 465 -28.89 -4.35 12.91
N GLN A 466 -29.60 -4.33 14.05
CA GLN A 466 -29.80 -3.13 14.88
C GLN A 466 -28.47 -2.51 15.36
N GLN A 467 -27.44 -3.32 15.52
CA GLN A 467 -26.14 -2.87 16.03
C GLN A 467 -25.41 -1.98 15.01
N VAL A 468 -25.41 -2.37 13.74
CA VAL A 468 -24.76 -1.61 12.67
C VAL A 468 -25.43 -0.24 12.50
N PHE A 469 -26.76 -0.19 12.60
CA PHE A 469 -27.48 1.08 12.54
C PHE A 469 -27.17 1.97 13.74
N LYS A 470 -27.12 1.39 14.95
CA LYS A 470 -26.79 2.13 16.18
C LYS A 470 -25.43 2.82 16.05
N GLU A 471 -24.44 2.17 15.42
CA GLU A 471 -23.13 2.75 15.17
C GLU A 471 -23.18 3.91 14.17
N VAL A 472 -23.89 3.74 13.04
CA VAL A 472 -24.07 4.81 12.05
C VAL A 472 -24.76 6.03 12.66
N ALA A 473 -25.84 5.80 13.41
CA ALA A 473 -26.59 6.86 14.06
C ALA A 473 -25.77 7.57 15.16
N GLN A 474 -25.03 6.83 15.99
CA GLN A 474 -24.14 7.42 16.99
C GLN A 474 -23.00 8.23 16.35
N SER A 475 -22.42 7.73 15.26
CA SER A 475 -21.38 8.44 14.52
C SER A 475 -21.89 9.78 13.98
N HIS A 476 -23.12 9.80 13.46
CA HIS A 476 -23.73 11.02 12.95
C HIS A 476 -24.11 12.00 14.07
N VAL A 477 -24.75 11.54 15.15
CA VAL A 477 -25.10 12.39 16.31
C VAL A 477 -23.86 12.99 16.98
N LYS A 478 -22.73 12.26 17.01
CA LYS A 478 -21.43 12.77 17.50
C LYS A 478 -20.74 13.74 16.53
N GLY A 479 -21.26 13.93 15.32
CA GLY A 479 -20.65 14.75 14.28
C GLY A 479 -19.41 14.14 13.63
N LEU A 480 -19.15 12.84 13.82
CA LEU A 480 -18.04 12.12 13.18
C LEU A 480 -18.34 11.77 11.73
N ARG A 481 -19.61 11.80 11.32
CA ARG A 481 -20.05 11.52 9.95
C ARG A 481 -20.93 12.65 9.44
N GLU A 482 -20.58 13.20 8.28
CA GLU A 482 -21.34 14.27 7.63
C GLU A 482 -22.76 13.82 7.21
N PRO A 483 -23.76 14.72 7.19
CA PRO A 483 -25.13 14.40 6.82
C PRO A 483 -25.26 13.72 5.45
N LEU A 484 -24.56 14.23 4.43
CA LEU A 484 -24.60 13.68 3.08
C LEU A 484 -24.02 12.26 3.03
N SER A 485 -22.96 11.99 3.79
CA SER A 485 -22.37 10.65 3.88
C SER A 485 -23.30 9.64 4.56
N THR A 486 -24.08 10.09 5.56
CA THR A 486 -25.13 9.27 6.17
C THR A 486 -26.27 8.99 5.19
N GLU A 487 -26.72 10.00 4.43
CA GLU A 487 -27.76 9.87 3.41
C GLU A 487 -27.39 8.84 2.34
N ILE A 488 -26.19 8.97 1.75
CA ILE A 488 -25.65 8.05 0.73
C ILE A 488 -25.57 6.64 1.29
N LEU A 489 -25.08 6.47 2.53
CA LEU A 489 -24.97 5.15 3.13
C LEU A 489 -26.35 4.51 3.38
N LEU A 490 -27.35 5.28 3.82
CA LEU A 490 -28.71 4.79 3.99
C LEU A 490 -29.36 4.41 2.65
N ARG A 491 -29.16 5.21 1.60
CA ARG A 491 -29.71 4.97 0.26
C ARG A 491 -29.01 3.79 -0.44
N ASP A 492 -27.69 3.83 -0.55
CA ASP A 492 -26.94 2.94 -1.44
C ASP A 492 -26.67 1.58 -0.79
N LYS A 493 -26.27 1.59 0.49
CA LYS A 493 -25.90 0.37 1.21
C LYS A 493 -27.12 -0.34 1.80
N TYR A 494 -28.05 0.42 2.37
CA TYR A 494 -29.20 -0.16 3.07
C TYR A 494 -30.53 -0.08 2.31
N LYS A 495 -30.53 0.50 1.10
CA LYS A 495 -31.67 0.53 0.19
C LYS A 495 -32.94 1.10 0.84
N PHE A 496 -32.80 2.14 1.67
CA PHE A 496 -33.94 2.92 2.17
C PHE A 496 -34.53 3.78 1.04
N SER A 497 -35.85 3.95 1.02
CA SER A 497 -36.48 4.90 0.09
C SER A 497 -36.11 6.34 0.47
N ASN A 498 -36.19 7.28 -0.48
CA ASN A 498 -35.88 8.69 -0.20
C ASN A 498 -36.71 9.25 0.97
N THR A 499 -37.98 8.85 1.06
CA THR A 499 -38.87 9.23 2.17
C THR A 499 -38.42 8.65 3.50
N GLU A 500 -38.01 7.37 3.54
CA GLU A 500 -37.49 6.73 4.75
C GLU A 500 -36.16 7.39 5.18
N VAL A 501 -35.31 7.76 4.23
CA VAL A 501 -34.04 8.46 4.49
C VAL A 501 -34.30 9.84 5.09
N GLU A 502 -35.22 10.63 4.54
CA GLU A 502 -35.59 11.94 5.08
C GLU A 502 -36.12 11.85 6.52
N GLU A 503 -37.01 10.88 6.80
CA GLU A 503 -37.52 10.63 8.15
C GLU A 503 -36.39 10.26 9.13
N ILE A 504 -35.48 9.37 8.72
CA ILE A 504 -34.33 8.97 9.53
C ILE A 504 -33.41 10.18 9.78
N MET A 505 -33.09 10.96 8.75
CA MET A 505 -32.21 12.12 8.85
C MET A 505 -32.82 13.21 9.74
N GLN A 506 -34.14 13.44 9.69
CA GLN A 506 -34.82 14.40 10.56
C GLN A 506 -34.71 14.02 12.05
N VAL A 507 -34.87 12.72 12.37
CA VAL A 507 -34.71 12.23 13.75
C VAL A 507 -33.26 12.33 14.20
N LEU A 508 -32.31 12.03 13.31
CA LEU A 508 -30.87 12.10 13.60
C LEU A 508 -30.39 13.54 13.82
N GLU A 509 -30.85 14.51 13.02
CA GLU A 509 -30.48 15.92 13.20
C GLU A 509 -31.11 16.48 14.48
N SER A 510 -32.36 16.11 14.80
CA SER A 510 -32.98 16.47 16.09
C SER A 510 -32.20 15.90 17.28
N ALA A 511 -31.72 14.65 17.17
CA ALA A 511 -30.87 14.04 18.20
C ALA A 511 -29.51 14.75 18.32
N ARG A 512 -28.95 15.19 17.20
CA ARG A 512 -27.70 15.96 17.13
C ARG A 512 -27.86 17.35 17.73
N GLU A 513 -28.96 18.04 17.46
CA GLU A 513 -29.30 19.33 18.08
C GLU A 513 -29.46 19.20 19.60
N LEU A 514 -30.09 18.13 20.09
CA LEU A 514 -30.17 17.87 21.53
C LEU A 514 -28.81 17.54 22.15
N ALA A 515 -27.96 16.80 21.42
CA ALA A 515 -26.62 16.47 21.86
C ALA A 515 -25.70 17.71 21.89
N ASN A 516 -25.84 18.59 20.89
CA ASN A 516 -25.05 19.81 20.76
C ASN A 516 -25.65 21.00 21.53
N GLY A 517 -26.94 20.98 21.85
CA GLY A 517 -27.65 22.04 22.56
C GLY A 517 -27.21 22.23 24.02
N VAL A 518 -26.39 21.32 24.56
CA VAL A 518 -25.69 21.49 25.84
C VAL A 518 -24.40 22.33 25.68
N HIS A 519 -23.90 22.46 24.47
CA HIS A 519 -22.87 23.43 24.08
C HIS A 519 -23.45 24.42 23.07
N THR A 520 -24.29 25.34 23.53
CA THR A 520 -24.38 26.60 22.79
C THR A 520 -22.96 27.19 22.74
N PRO A 521 -22.42 27.52 21.55
CA PRO A 521 -21.19 28.28 21.48
C PRO A 521 -21.41 29.56 22.30
N LEU A 522 -20.47 29.85 23.20
CA LEU A 522 -20.52 30.99 24.14
C LEU A 522 -20.68 32.37 23.45
N LYS A 523 -20.76 32.41 22.11
CA LYS A 523 -20.99 33.61 21.30
C LYS A 523 -22.44 34.10 21.30
N ASP A 524 -23.44 33.23 21.49
CA ASP A 524 -24.86 33.64 21.34
C ASP A 524 -25.59 33.90 22.68
N ARG A 525 -24.86 33.88 23.81
CA ARG A 525 -25.35 34.32 25.14
C ARG A 525 -24.76 35.64 25.60
N LEU A 526 -24.32 36.49 24.67
CA LEU A 526 -24.06 37.90 24.98
C LEU A 526 -25.35 38.69 24.74
N PRO A 527 -25.91 39.38 25.76
CA PRO A 527 -26.95 40.36 25.50
C PRO A 527 -26.40 41.39 24.50
N SER A 528 -27.19 41.71 23.49
CA SER A 528 -26.85 42.64 22.39
C SER A 528 -26.63 44.09 22.82
N ASP A 529 -26.59 44.35 24.12
CA ASP A 529 -26.22 45.63 24.72
C ASP A 529 -24.92 45.46 25.50
N ARG A 530 -23.77 45.61 24.83
CA ARG A 530 -22.52 45.99 25.50
C ARG A 530 -22.07 47.37 25.03
N PRO A 531 -21.80 48.30 25.97
CA PRO A 531 -21.28 49.63 25.67
C PRO A 531 -19.87 49.52 25.08
N ALA A 532 -19.48 50.60 24.38
CA ALA A 532 -18.20 50.80 23.73
C ALA A 532 -17.00 50.14 24.44
N THR A 533 -16.14 49.51 23.64
CA THR A 533 -14.78 49.09 24.01
C THR A 533 -14.18 50.01 25.05
N THR A 534 -13.93 49.47 26.24
CA THR A 534 -13.38 50.21 27.37
C THR A 534 -12.01 50.82 26.99
N ASP A 535 -11.83 52.10 27.30
CA ASP A 535 -10.64 52.91 26.98
C ASP A 535 -9.29 52.23 27.32
N LYS A 536 -9.29 51.32 28.31
CA LYS A 536 -8.12 50.56 28.73
C LYS A 536 -7.51 49.66 27.65
N SER A 537 -8.32 49.08 26.76
CA SER A 537 -7.81 48.22 25.67
C SER A 537 -7.05 49.04 24.63
N VAL A 538 -7.56 50.24 24.33
CA VAL A 538 -6.94 51.18 23.38
C VAL A 538 -5.63 51.70 23.97
N GLU A 539 -5.61 52.03 25.26
CA GLU A 539 -4.39 52.47 25.96
C GLU A 539 -3.31 51.38 25.99
N LEU A 540 -3.70 50.11 26.18
CA LEU A 540 -2.78 48.98 26.16
C LEU A 540 -2.16 48.74 24.78
N MET A 541 -2.95 48.84 23.71
CA MET A 541 -2.42 48.71 22.35
C MET A 541 -1.48 49.87 21.99
N ALA A 542 -1.74 51.08 22.47
CA ALA A 542 -0.86 52.22 22.27
C ALA A 542 0.50 52.00 22.95
N LYS A 543 0.52 51.53 24.21
CA LYS A 543 1.76 51.20 24.95
C LYS A 543 2.56 50.08 24.28
N GLU A 544 1.88 49.05 23.75
CA GLU A 544 2.51 47.96 23.01
C GLU A 544 3.20 48.46 21.71
N ARG A 545 2.54 49.35 20.97
CA ARG A 545 3.12 49.97 19.76
C ARG A 545 4.36 50.82 20.08
N GLU A 546 4.30 51.64 21.14
CA GLU A 546 5.47 52.43 21.58
C GLU A 546 6.66 51.53 21.94
N LEU A 547 6.40 50.43 22.64
CA LEU A 547 7.43 49.47 23.03
C LEU A 547 8.06 48.77 21.82
N LEU A 548 7.25 48.38 20.83
CA LEU A 548 7.75 47.80 19.57
C LEU A 548 8.63 48.78 18.79
N ASN A 549 8.24 50.05 18.73
CA ASN A 549 9.06 51.09 18.09
C ASN A 549 10.40 51.30 18.82
N LYS A 550 10.41 51.30 20.16
CA LYS A 550 11.64 51.37 20.96
C LYS A 550 12.56 50.17 20.68
N ARG A 551 12.01 48.95 20.62
CA ARG A 551 12.77 47.72 20.29
C ARG A 551 13.33 47.72 18.88
N HIS A 552 12.54 48.16 17.90
CA HIS A 552 13.02 48.25 16.53
C HIS A 552 14.16 49.27 16.41
N ALA A 553 14.06 50.41 17.11
CA ALA A 553 15.12 51.41 17.15
C ALA A 553 16.42 50.88 17.77
N THR A 554 16.35 50.12 18.87
CA THR A 554 17.55 49.51 19.48
C THR A 554 18.16 48.40 18.63
N LEU A 555 17.35 47.64 17.89
CA LEU A 555 17.83 46.57 17.01
C LEU A 555 18.45 47.10 15.72
N THR A 556 17.85 48.12 15.11
CA THR A 556 18.25 48.60 13.78
C THR A 556 19.16 49.82 13.82
N ASN A 557 19.40 50.41 15.01
CA ASN A 557 20.05 51.70 15.20
C ASN A 557 19.42 52.84 14.36
N LYS A 558 18.17 52.67 13.91
CA LYS A 558 17.41 53.63 13.12
C LYS A 558 16.00 53.74 13.69
N VAL A 559 15.55 54.97 13.92
CA VAL A 559 14.16 55.25 14.29
C VAL A 559 13.33 55.16 13.00
N SER A 560 12.34 54.27 12.96
CA SER A 560 11.38 54.18 11.85
C SER A 560 10.38 55.32 11.97
N ASP A 561 10.12 56.03 10.88
CA ASP A 561 9.09 57.07 10.83
C ASP A 561 7.66 56.48 10.75
N ALA A 562 7.54 55.19 10.40
CA ALA A 562 6.26 54.48 10.36
C ALA A 562 6.05 53.64 11.64
N PRO A 563 4.88 53.74 12.31
CA PRO A 563 4.56 52.94 13.48
C PRO A 563 4.41 51.46 13.11
N ILE A 564 5.03 50.58 13.90
CA ILE A 564 4.97 49.13 13.68
C ILE A 564 3.69 48.58 14.31
N GLU A 565 2.88 47.86 13.53
CA GLU A 565 1.67 47.21 14.04
C GLU A 565 2.00 45.88 14.75
N PRO A 566 1.37 45.59 15.91
CA PRO A 566 1.60 44.34 16.62
C PRO A 566 1.08 43.16 15.79
N ILE A 567 1.95 42.19 15.52
CA ILE A 567 1.56 40.92 14.89
C ILE A 567 0.84 40.10 15.98
N SER A 568 -0.49 39.94 15.84
CA SER A 568 -1.42 39.38 16.83
C SER A 568 -1.21 37.89 17.21
N LEU A 569 -0.05 37.30 16.93
CA LEU A 569 0.22 35.86 17.08
C LEU A 569 1.13 35.48 18.25
N ALA A 570 1.69 36.44 18.99
CA ALA A 570 2.47 36.11 20.18
C ALA A 570 1.52 35.67 21.32
N GLN A 571 1.45 34.36 21.57
CA GLN A 571 0.72 33.81 22.70
C GLN A 571 1.40 34.23 24.01
N VAL A 572 0.78 35.15 24.74
CA VAL A 572 1.13 35.46 26.13
C VAL A 572 1.05 34.16 26.92
N SER A 573 2.13 33.79 27.61
CA SER A 573 2.12 32.64 28.51
C SER A 573 0.98 32.83 29.52
N ALA A 574 0.10 31.84 29.69
CA ALA A 574 -1.14 31.93 30.48
C ALA A 574 -0.96 32.32 31.97
N ALA A 575 0.28 32.53 32.42
CA ALA A 575 0.66 32.83 33.79
C ALA A 575 0.85 34.34 34.12
N ARG A 576 0.81 35.27 33.14
CA ARG A 576 1.03 36.71 33.40
C ARG A 576 0.01 37.61 32.71
N THR A 577 -0.23 38.79 33.31
CA THR A 577 -1.11 39.81 32.71
C THR A 577 -0.38 40.59 31.61
N LYS A 578 -1.11 41.05 30.58
CA LYS A 578 -0.54 41.78 29.44
C LYS A 578 0.21 43.06 29.86
N GLU A 579 -0.25 43.73 30.90
CA GLU A 579 0.40 44.92 31.48
C GLU A 579 1.75 44.60 32.11
N GLU A 580 1.82 43.52 32.87
CA GLU A 580 3.06 43.08 33.53
C GLU A 580 4.11 42.60 32.53
N GLU A 581 3.67 41.96 31.45
CA GLU A 581 4.56 41.58 30.35
C GLU A 581 5.15 42.81 29.66
N LEU A 582 4.34 43.83 29.35
CA LEU A 582 4.84 45.09 28.76
C LEU A 582 5.90 45.76 29.65
N LEU A 583 5.72 45.77 30.97
CA LEU A 583 6.71 46.33 31.89
C LEU A 583 8.04 45.55 31.89
N LEU A 584 7.99 44.22 31.84
CA LEU A 584 9.20 43.39 31.73
C LEU A 584 9.90 43.61 30.40
N GLN A 585 9.12 43.73 29.33
CA GLN A 585 9.63 44.01 28.00
C GLN A 585 10.27 45.40 27.92
N GLU A 586 9.74 46.41 28.61
CA GLU A 586 10.33 47.76 28.64
C GLU A 586 11.67 47.78 29.40
N LYS A 587 11.77 47.06 30.52
CA LYS A 587 13.02 46.91 31.29
C LYS A 587 14.14 46.22 30.51
N SER A 588 13.80 45.40 29.51
CA SER A 588 14.78 44.71 28.65
C SER A 588 15.43 45.62 27.59
N ILE A 589 14.94 46.85 27.41
CA ILE A 589 15.44 47.78 26.40
C ILE A 589 16.64 48.54 26.97
N ASP A 590 17.80 48.36 26.34
CA ASP A 590 19.04 49.07 26.69
C ASP A 590 18.92 50.57 26.35
N ALA A 591 18.85 51.40 27.39
CA ALA A 591 18.65 52.85 27.26
C ALA A 591 19.82 53.56 26.56
N GLU A 592 21.03 52.98 26.58
CA GLU A 592 22.20 53.58 25.92
C GLU A 592 22.11 53.42 24.40
N LYS A 593 21.69 52.25 23.93
CA LYS A 593 21.49 51.98 22.50
C LYS A 593 20.37 52.82 21.90
N LEU A 594 19.29 53.04 22.66
CA LEU A 594 18.19 53.90 22.22
C LEU A 594 18.67 55.34 21.99
N LYS A 595 19.49 55.89 22.90
CA LYS A 595 20.09 57.22 22.75
C LYS A 595 21.04 57.31 21.55
N GLN A 596 21.80 56.24 21.27
CA GLN A 596 22.67 56.20 20.10
C GLN A 596 21.89 56.19 18.79
N ALA A 597 20.78 55.43 18.71
CA ALA A 597 19.89 55.41 17.56
C ALA A 597 19.23 56.78 17.32
N GLU A 598 18.86 57.50 18.38
CA GLU A 598 18.27 58.83 18.30
C GLU A 598 19.29 59.92 17.87
N ILE A 599 20.56 59.76 18.23
CA ILE A 599 21.64 60.63 17.73
C ILE A 599 21.94 60.34 16.26
N ALA A 600 21.88 59.07 15.85
CA ALA A 600 22.11 58.66 14.47
C ALA A 600 20.98 59.06 13.51
N SER A 601 19.75 59.18 13.99
CA SER A 601 18.59 59.59 13.18
C SER A 601 18.50 61.11 12.95
N LYS A 602 19.22 61.93 13.72
CA LYS A 602 19.26 63.39 13.46
C LYS A 602 19.92 63.63 12.10
N PRO A 603 19.18 64.18 11.12
CA PRO A 603 19.68 64.34 9.76
C PRO A 603 20.90 65.27 9.78
N LYS A 604 22.08 64.73 9.41
CA LYS A 604 23.26 65.56 9.14
C LYS A 604 22.89 66.51 7.98
N LYS A 605 22.88 67.82 8.24
CA LYS A 605 22.66 68.86 7.23
C LYS A 605 23.53 68.56 6.00
N ALA A 606 22.88 68.17 4.90
CA ALA A 606 23.55 67.82 3.67
C ALA A 606 24.22 69.07 3.08
N VAL A 607 25.56 69.08 3.07
CA VAL A 607 26.34 70.01 2.25
C VAL A 607 26.58 69.31 0.92
N THR A 608 25.86 69.73 -0.11
CA THR A 608 26.02 69.27 -1.49
C THR A 608 27.35 69.76 -2.05
N LYS A 609 28.34 68.86 -2.14
CA LYS A 609 29.47 69.00 -3.07
C LYS A 609 29.28 68.02 -4.22
N LEU A 610 28.83 68.56 -5.35
CA LEU A 610 28.90 67.90 -6.66
C LEU A 610 30.38 67.73 -7.01
N SER A 611 30.85 66.50 -7.17
CA SER A 611 32.11 66.23 -7.86
C SER A 611 31.82 65.42 -9.12
N MET A 612 32.18 66.04 -10.25
CA MET A 612 32.29 65.42 -11.55
C MET A 612 33.58 64.58 -11.56
N ALA A 613 33.47 63.25 -11.48
CA ALA A 613 34.44 62.29 -12.02
C ALA A 613 34.08 60.88 -11.53
N SER A 614 33.40 60.10 -12.36
CA SER A 614 33.46 58.63 -12.30
C SER A 614 33.01 58.11 -13.66
N ALA A 615 33.95 58.13 -14.60
CA ALA A 615 33.85 57.34 -15.81
C ALA A 615 33.98 55.84 -15.44
N PRO A 616 33.18 54.95 -16.03
CA PRO A 616 33.27 53.51 -15.77
C PRO A 616 34.55 52.94 -16.42
N PRO A 617 35.22 51.95 -15.80
CA PRO A 617 36.38 51.30 -16.39
C PRO A 617 35.96 50.40 -17.55
N ASP A 618 36.69 50.54 -18.65
CA ASP A 618 36.60 49.73 -19.86
C ASP A 618 37.30 48.39 -19.61
N ASN A 619 36.52 47.34 -19.38
CA ASN A 619 37.00 45.96 -19.25
C ASN A 619 36.63 45.19 -20.52
N THR A 620 37.51 45.29 -21.51
CA THR A 620 37.57 44.39 -22.66
C THR A 620 38.35 43.12 -22.28
N THR A 621 37.94 41.99 -22.85
CA THR A 621 38.46 40.61 -22.70
C THR A 621 38.07 39.81 -21.44
N GLY A 622 36.88 39.23 -21.45
CA GLY A 622 36.48 38.10 -20.61
C GLY A 622 35.12 37.58 -21.08
N GLY A 623 35.01 36.28 -21.39
CA GLY A 623 33.82 35.68 -22.00
C GLY A 623 32.53 36.03 -21.27
N LYS A 624 31.46 36.32 -22.02
CA LYS A 624 30.12 36.63 -21.51
C LYS A 624 29.57 35.41 -20.76
N PHE A 625 29.88 35.28 -19.48
CA PHE A 625 29.09 34.46 -18.57
C PHE A 625 27.74 35.15 -18.41
N THR A 626 26.73 34.65 -19.10
CA THR A 626 25.34 34.99 -18.82
C THR A 626 25.02 34.47 -17.43
N ASP A 627 25.01 35.36 -16.44
CA ASP A 627 24.61 35.05 -15.07
C ASP A 627 23.21 34.41 -15.09
N VAL A 628 23.16 33.11 -14.82
CA VAL A 628 21.91 32.34 -14.83
C VAL A 628 21.12 32.78 -13.60
N LYS A 629 20.22 33.75 -13.80
CA LYS A 629 19.26 34.16 -12.78
C LYS A 629 18.37 32.96 -12.45
N PHE A 630 18.65 32.32 -11.32
CA PHE A 630 17.84 31.23 -10.80
C PHE A 630 16.42 31.77 -10.52
N GLN A 631 15.47 31.50 -11.42
CA GLN A 631 14.06 31.77 -11.17
C GLN A 631 13.57 30.76 -10.12
N LYS A 632 13.43 31.22 -8.88
CA LYS A 632 12.81 30.43 -7.82
C LYS A 632 11.37 30.12 -8.24
N ARG A 633 11.11 28.85 -8.61
CA ARG A 633 9.76 28.37 -8.82
C ARG A 633 9.05 28.33 -7.46
N LEU A 634 7.84 28.85 -7.41
CA LEU A 634 6.95 28.66 -6.25
C LEU A 634 6.52 27.19 -6.28
N LEU A 635 7.14 26.38 -5.44
CA LEU A 635 6.78 24.97 -5.28
C LEU A 635 5.65 24.86 -4.26
N GLY A 636 4.70 23.96 -4.50
CA GLY A 636 3.66 23.66 -3.52
C GLY A 636 4.22 22.95 -2.28
N PRO A 637 3.51 22.90 -1.13
CA PRO A 637 4.03 22.27 0.09
C PRO A 637 4.42 20.78 -0.09
N VAL A 638 3.69 20.04 -0.92
CA VAL A 638 4.02 18.65 -1.27
C VAL A 638 5.28 18.57 -2.12
N GLU A 639 5.44 19.49 -3.09
CA GLU A 639 6.61 19.55 -3.98
C GLU A 639 7.87 20.02 -3.24
N GLU A 640 7.74 20.94 -2.29
CA GLU A 640 8.83 21.37 -1.40
C GLU A 640 9.34 20.20 -0.55
N ILE A 641 8.44 19.36 -0.02
CA ILE A 641 8.84 18.15 0.73
C ILE A 641 9.51 17.14 -0.22
N ALA A 642 8.98 16.96 -1.44
CA ALA A 642 9.51 16.02 -2.42
C ALA A 642 10.90 16.40 -2.94
N SER A 643 11.19 17.70 -3.07
CA SER A 643 12.47 18.21 -3.59
C SER A 643 13.55 18.39 -2.52
N LEU A 644 13.24 18.13 -1.24
CA LEU A 644 14.11 18.45 -0.12
C LEU A 644 15.45 17.71 -0.15
N SER A 645 16.52 18.45 -0.42
CA SER A 645 17.91 17.99 -0.37
C SER A 645 18.52 18.10 1.03
N ALA A 646 19.68 17.46 1.28
CA ALA A 646 20.40 17.58 2.55
C ALA A 646 20.82 19.03 2.86
N VAL A 647 21.13 19.82 1.84
CA VAL A 647 21.47 21.25 1.99
C VAL A 647 20.23 22.06 2.38
N GLU A 648 19.08 21.80 1.76
CA GLU A 648 17.83 22.47 2.11
C GLU A 648 17.32 22.08 3.49
N PHE A 649 17.50 20.81 3.88
CA PHE A 649 17.21 20.34 5.23
C PHE A 649 18.00 21.15 6.28
N ARG A 650 19.29 21.41 6.03
CA ARG A 650 20.13 22.30 6.87
C ARG A 650 19.73 23.77 6.82
N ARG A 651 19.08 24.21 5.73
CA ARG A 651 18.54 25.58 5.60
C ARG A 651 17.22 25.75 6.35
N LEU A 652 16.44 24.68 6.56
CA LEU A 652 15.20 24.73 7.35
C LEU A 652 15.48 25.13 8.81
N SER A 653 16.52 24.55 9.42
CA SER A 653 17.09 25.02 10.68
C SER A 653 18.54 24.53 10.83
N SER A 654 19.33 25.26 11.62
CA SER A 654 20.66 24.83 12.06
C SER A 654 20.59 23.63 13.02
N ASP A 655 19.50 23.47 13.79
CA ASP A 655 19.26 22.27 14.61
C ASP A 655 18.44 21.24 13.80
N PRO A 656 18.96 20.03 13.56
CA PRO A 656 18.23 18.98 12.86
C PRO A 656 16.87 18.62 13.48
N ASN A 657 16.72 18.73 14.81
CA ASN A 657 15.44 18.43 15.45
C ASN A 657 14.38 19.50 15.13
N GLU A 658 14.77 20.78 15.11
CA GLU A 658 13.87 21.87 14.73
C GLU A 658 13.50 21.79 13.23
N ALA A 659 14.44 21.38 12.36
CA ALA A 659 14.15 21.11 10.96
C ALA A 659 13.09 20.00 10.79
N VAL A 660 13.17 18.93 11.60
CA VAL A 660 12.15 17.88 11.65
C VAL A 660 10.81 18.41 12.15
N HIS A 661 10.78 19.26 13.17
CA HIS A 661 9.55 19.88 13.64
C HIS A 661 8.89 20.72 12.54
N LYS A 662 9.66 21.53 11.80
CA LYS A 662 9.12 22.30 10.65
C LYS A 662 8.54 21.40 9.56
N LEU A 663 9.12 20.23 9.33
CA LEU A 663 8.55 19.25 8.40
C LEU A 663 7.26 18.62 8.93
N LEU A 664 7.19 18.29 10.22
CA LEU A 664 5.98 17.79 10.86
C LEU A 664 4.85 18.84 10.81
N ASP A 665 5.16 20.11 11.09
CA ASP A 665 4.20 21.21 11.00
C ASP A 665 3.64 21.36 9.58
N LYS A 666 4.48 21.19 8.55
CA LYS A 666 4.03 21.17 7.14
C LYS A 666 3.10 20.00 6.85
N LEU A 667 3.39 18.80 7.36
CA LEU A 667 2.53 17.63 7.20
C LEU A 667 1.20 17.78 7.95
N GLU A 668 1.21 18.38 9.14
CA GLU A 668 -0.01 18.70 9.90
C GLU A 668 -0.84 19.78 9.18
N LEU A 669 -0.20 20.77 8.55
CA LEU A 669 -0.90 21.75 7.72
C LEU A 669 -1.59 21.08 6.51
N LEU A 670 -0.92 20.13 5.86
CA LEU A 670 -1.52 19.34 4.78
C LEU A 670 -2.73 18.53 5.28
N GLU A 671 -2.63 17.95 6.48
CA GLU A 671 -3.75 17.23 7.11
C GLU A 671 -4.96 18.12 7.39
N LYS A 672 -4.73 19.35 7.86
CA LYS A 672 -5.78 20.34 8.09
C LYS A 672 -6.52 20.73 6.82
N ILE A 673 -5.84 20.66 5.65
CA ILE A 673 -6.47 20.86 4.35
C ILE A 673 -7.28 19.61 3.97
N ALA A 674 -6.62 18.46 3.93
CA ALA A 674 -7.27 17.16 3.73
C ALA A 674 -6.34 16.02 4.14
N TYR A 675 -6.91 14.94 4.70
CA TYR A 675 -6.14 13.76 5.08
C TYR A 675 -5.40 13.12 3.87
N THR A 676 -6.00 13.15 2.68
CA THR A 676 -5.37 12.69 1.43
C THR A 676 -4.12 13.49 1.07
N GLU A 677 -4.09 14.80 1.37
CA GLU A 677 -2.92 15.66 1.16
C GLU A 677 -1.80 15.34 2.16
N ARG A 678 -2.14 14.97 3.42
CA ARG A 678 -1.15 14.42 4.36
C ARG A 678 -0.50 13.16 3.80
N ILE A 679 -1.29 12.24 3.24
CA ILE A 679 -0.76 11.01 2.62
C ILE A 679 0.19 11.35 1.47
N LYS A 680 -0.18 12.30 0.59
CA LYS A 680 0.69 12.78 -0.49
C LYS A 680 1.98 13.40 0.06
N GLY A 681 1.91 14.18 1.14
CA GLY A 681 3.07 14.75 1.82
C GLY A 681 4.01 13.69 2.39
N VAL A 682 3.48 12.63 3.01
CA VAL A 682 4.30 11.51 3.52
C VAL A 682 4.94 10.72 2.37
N LYS A 683 4.20 10.48 1.27
CA LYS A 683 4.77 9.86 0.06
C LYS A 683 5.88 10.74 -0.52
N ALA A 684 5.66 12.04 -0.66
CA ALA A 684 6.65 13.01 -1.12
C ALA A 684 7.91 12.98 -0.25
N TRP A 685 7.78 12.94 1.08
CA TRP A 685 8.91 12.81 2.00
C TRP A 685 9.71 11.53 1.76
N ARG A 686 9.04 10.39 1.57
CA ARG A 686 9.71 9.11 1.29
C ARG A 686 10.54 9.16 0.01
N PHE A 687 10.06 9.90 -1.00
CA PHE A 687 10.76 10.10 -2.27
C PHE A 687 11.80 11.23 -2.26
N SER A 688 11.90 12.01 -1.18
CA SER A 688 12.82 13.14 -1.09
C SER A 688 14.30 12.70 -1.17
N PRO A 689 15.18 13.49 -1.82
CA PRO A 689 16.61 13.17 -1.90
C PRO A 689 17.27 12.95 -0.53
N VAL A 690 16.86 13.71 0.49
CA VAL A 690 17.40 13.55 1.85
C VAL A 690 17.02 12.19 2.48
N ASN A 691 15.79 11.72 2.27
CA ASN A 691 15.35 10.43 2.80
C ASN A 691 15.94 9.25 1.99
N LYS A 692 16.09 9.41 0.67
CA LYS A 692 16.80 8.44 -0.18
C LYS A 692 18.26 8.28 0.27
N LEU A 693 18.94 9.38 0.56
CA LEU A 693 20.31 9.35 1.09
C LEU A 693 20.38 8.60 2.44
N TYR A 694 19.39 8.78 3.31
CA TYR A 694 19.28 8.02 4.56
C TYR A 694 19.10 6.51 4.32
N ILE A 695 18.24 6.10 3.37
CA ILE A 695 18.01 4.69 3.01
C ILE A 695 19.31 4.06 2.47
N LEU A 696 19.99 4.73 1.54
CA LEU A 696 21.26 4.25 0.97
C LEU A 696 22.34 4.03 2.04
N MET A 697 22.46 4.94 3.01
CA MET A 697 23.40 4.77 4.13
C MET A 697 22.97 3.64 5.07
N THR A 698 21.67 3.35 5.16
CA THR A 698 21.16 2.24 5.97
C THR A 698 21.45 0.89 5.32
N GLU A 699 21.31 0.80 4.00
CA GLU A 699 21.71 -0.38 3.20
C GLU A 699 23.22 -0.64 3.31
N GLU A 700 24.05 0.40 3.15
CA GLU A 700 25.50 0.30 3.32
C GLU A 700 25.89 -0.11 4.75
N ALA A 701 25.19 0.43 5.76
CA ALA A 701 25.38 0.06 7.16
C ALA A 701 25.06 -1.43 7.39
N LEU A 702 23.97 -1.93 6.80
CA LEU A 702 23.58 -3.35 6.88
C LEU A 702 24.61 -4.25 6.17
N ALA A 703 25.06 -3.86 4.97
CA ALA A 703 26.04 -4.63 4.19
C ALA A 703 27.40 -4.77 4.89
N HIS A 704 27.81 -3.74 5.64
CA HIS A 704 29.10 -3.72 6.34
C HIS A 704 29.02 -4.03 7.84
N GLY A 705 27.82 -4.26 8.39
CA GLY A 705 27.62 -4.45 9.84
C GLY A 705 28.02 -3.22 10.67
N LEU A 706 27.93 -2.01 10.09
CA LEU A 706 28.23 -0.74 10.75
C LEU A 706 26.95 -0.03 11.19
N SER A 707 27.05 0.96 12.06
CA SER A 707 25.92 1.84 12.35
C SER A 707 25.75 2.90 11.25
N VAL A 708 24.51 3.33 11.00
CA VAL A 708 24.21 4.39 10.00
C VAL A 708 24.96 5.69 10.30
N ALA A 709 25.22 5.99 11.59
CA ALA A 709 25.98 7.16 12.01
C ALA A 709 27.47 7.06 11.62
N GLU A 710 28.06 5.87 11.67
CA GLU A 710 29.46 5.63 11.27
C GLU A 710 29.63 5.70 9.76
N VAL A 711 28.70 5.09 9.00
CA VAL A 711 28.68 5.20 7.53
C VAL A 711 28.57 6.67 7.11
N ALA A 712 27.67 7.42 7.74
CA ALA A 712 27.49 8.84 7.47
C ALA A 712 28.76 9.66 7.77
N ALA A 713 29.46 9.36 8.87
CA ALA A 713 30.74 9.98 9.22
C ALA A 713 31.84 9.61 8.20
N ARG A 714 31.91 8.36 7.76
CA ARG A 714 32.87 7.87 6.76
C ARG A 714 32.71 8.60 5.43
N ARG A 715 31.48 8.67 4.89
CA ARG A 715 31.19 9.41 3.65
C ARG A 715 31.53 10.90 3.77
N ARG A 716 31.20 11.52 4.90
CA ARG A 716 31.56 12.94 5.14
C ARG A 716 33.07 13.14 5.17
N ASN A 717 33.84 12.24 5.79
CA ASN A 717 35.29 12.31 5.81
C ASN A 717 35.91 12.08 4.42
N ALA A 718 35.22 11.36 3.53
CA ALA A 718 35.59 11.19 2.13
C ALA A 718 35.21 12.40 1.24
N GLY A 719 34.53 13.41 1.79
CA GLY A 719 34.08 14.58 1.03
C GLY A 719 32.82 14.33 0.19
N GLU A 720 32.13 13.22 0.41
CA GLU A 720 30.86 12.90 -0.24
C GLU A 720 29.69 13.59 0.46
N ASP A 721 28.63 13.85 -0.31
CA ASP A 721 27.38 14.37 0.23
C ASP A 721 26.76 13.35 1.20
N SER A 722 26.78 13.70 2.49
CA SER A 722 26.35 12.81 3.58
C SER A 722 25.62 13.59 4.68
N LEU A 723 24.80 12.89 5.46
CA LEU A 723 24.09 13.45 6.63
C LEU A 723 25.00 13.47 7.85
N SER A 724 24.79 14.40 8.79
CA SER A 724 25.47 14.36 10.08
C SER A 724 24.86 13.30 11.01
N PRO A 725 25.60 12.77 11.99
CA PRO A 725 25.03 11.83 12.96
C PRO A 725 23.79 12.37 13.70
N LYS A 726 23.73 13.70 13.90
CA LYS A 726 22.55 14.38 14.47
C LYS A 726 21.38 14.42 13.48
N GLU A 727 21.66 14.68 12.20
CA GLU A 727 20.66 14.64 11.11
C GLU A 727 20.06 13.24 10.94
N VAL A 728 20.90 12.20 10.96
CA VAL A 728 20.46 10.80 10.89
C VAL A 728 19.50 10.48 12.02
N ASN A 729 19.85 10.81 13.27
CA ASN A 729 18.99 10.57 14.43
C ASN A 729 17.67 11.36 14.36
N ALA A 730 17.69 12.59 13.86
CA ALA A 730 16.49 13.39 13.67
C ALA A 730 15.56 12.78 12.61
N ILE A 731 16.12 12.34 11.47
CA ILE A 731 15.37 11.68 10.39
C ILE A 731 14.77 10.34 10.85
N VAL A 732 15.50 9.56 11.66
CA VAL A 732 14.97 8.33 12.28
C VAL A 732 13.74 8.64 13.15
N LYS A 733 13.79 9.71 13.96
CA LYS A 733 12.65 10.14 14.78
C LYS A 733 11.47 10.59 13.90
N LEU A 734 11.73 11.36 12.85
CA LEU A 734 10.71 11.77 11.88
C LEU A 734 10.02 10.55 11.24
N ASN A 735 10.81 9.60 10.73
CA ASN A 735 10.32 8.38 10.10
C ASN A 735 9.50 7.49 11.05
N LYS A 736 9.80 7.52 12.36
CA LYS A 736 8.97 6.87 13.38
C LYS A 736 7.63 7.60 13.61
N ALA A 737 7.63 8.92 13.57
CA ALA A 737 6.44 9.75 13.83
C ALA A 737 5.42 9.74 12.67
N ILE A 738 5.85 9.46 11.44
CA ILE A 738 5.00 9.47 10.24
C ILE A 738 4.60 8.06 9.75
N LYS A 739 4.76 7.03 10.59
CA LYS A 739 4.30 5.67 10.26
C LYS A 739 2.77 5.66 10.14
N PHE A 740 2.28 5.02 9.07
CA PHE A 740 0.86 4.74 8.87
C PHE A 740 0.42 3.58 9.74
#